data_AF-A0A3S0KUG1-F1
#
_entry.id   AF-A0A3S0KUG1-F1
#
_cell.length_a   1.000
_cell.length_b   1.000
_cell.length_c   1.000
_cell.angle_alpha   90.00
_cell.angle_beta   90.00
_cell.angle_gamma   90.00
#
_symmetry.space_group_name_H-M   'P 1'
#
loop_
_entity.id
_entity.type
_entity.pdbx_description
1 polymer ?
#
loop_
_entity_poly.entity_id
_entity_poly.type
_entity_poly.pdbx_seq_one_letter_code
_entity_poly.pdbx_strand_id
1 'polypeptide(L)'
;MFTLVTALAADTVPTDIKQPGTQQGEIGNLESPNKCDNCHGGYNSSVEPAHNWRSSMMAHAGRDPIFWATVAIAEQDFDGSGDLCIRCHSTSGWLGGRSTPTDGSGLAARDSDGVDCDYCHKLTNSDNSEHQGTMNVPFIANEAEPNFDSVFDWDEPFTGVEGYLGSGMSSMFGGSDKLGPYNNAEARHQFLKSNFHRDRDFCGTCHDVSNPVVGNLAHNHGIQPTADPIIANGILGGAVDGKAAFNNPPYKYGIVERTFSEYKAGQISETLVADYPTLPDDLQGGALEAIYKAATLNGTTDGNYQNPAAPRYFSCQSCHMRPVTGKGANKRGVPLRTDLPLHDLTGGNYWMPEVIAYLDGKGKLRLGGDMSQDNTDAMLDGVLRAKEQLELAATVTIMGDPGSVKVVNHTGHKLISGYPEGRRMWLNIKWYDGTGSLIREDGEYGDLSINLKGQTLTVRSLLDLEATNTKIYEAHMGMTKEWAMQLINLGYPANLPLSYDRMSGNINCELGNLAQIDANGNSLAPCTDNPEHHDTFHFVLNNTVVKDNRIPPFGMSYELARIRNTLPMPVEQYGGNPGGIYDYFDEVPLNVPTGAQSAKVNLMYQPTSWEYIQFLYLANNGTDPNTGGNEFLGEEGLNILDAWQNTSMAEPYVMASTIWGTPPGECNATTPNFLTANPAEKQVELNWQEVTSESEISGYKLYYDQAGKAQLIEELSCTPDSILECTSYTDTDLTNGQQYCYKVTSYNNVCESDFSNILCAIPVQPGQESLAGVAEPIQTGKWVKEGKGKHQTITFVVTNEFNQGEDVVLQVTVTDESDLPISGATVTFMIDGAESRELASVVSDENGIAQASWSTDAPNKKGVGGTAVGEYVVFINGVTASGYVWDQNQTSKTFLIVQ
;
A
#
# COMPACT_ATOMS: atom_id res chain seq x y z
N MET A 1 -11.71 36.48 33.85
CA MET A 1 -12.14 37.19 32.64
C MET A 1 -10.87 37.47 31.83
N PHE A 2 -10.37 36.44 31.15
CA PHE A 2 -9.28 36.53 30.19
C PHE A 2 -9.97 36.43 28.83
N THR A 3 -9.94 37.51 28.06
CA THR A 3 -10.25 37.45 26.62
C THR A 3 -9.11 36.69 25.96
N LEU A 4 -9.33 35.40 25.68
CA LEU A 4 -8.48 34.64 24.76
C LEU A 4 -8.68 35.24 23.36
N VAL A 5 -7.72 36.04 22.92
CA VAL A 5 -7.39 36.13 21.50
C VAL A 5 -6.11 35.30 21.40
N THR A 6 -6.27 33.99 21.25
CA THR A 6 -5.17 33.06 21.01
C THR A 6 -4.89 33.03 19.51
N ALA A 7 -3.63 33.21 19.12
CA ALA A 7 -3.19 32.77 17.80
C ALA A 7 -3.49 31.26 17.69
N LEU A 8 -4.09 30.82 16.58
CA LEU A 8 -4.48 29.42 16.35
C LEU A 8 -3.34 28.61 15.73
N ALA A 9 -2.22 28.61 16.44
CA ALA A 9 -1.05 27.80 16.14
C ALA A 9 -0.18 27.78 17.41
N ALA A 10 -0.09 26.62 18.05
CA ALA A 10 0.67 26.51 19.29
C ALA A 10 2.18 26.59 18.98
N ASP A 11 2.87 27.55 19.57
CA ASP A 11 4.35 27.59 19.60
C ASP A 11 4.94 26.51 20.54
N THR A 12 4.09 25.87 21.34
CA THR A 12 4.46 24.79 22.25
C THR A 12 3.34 23.77 22.28
N VAL A 13 3.65 22.56 21.82
CA VAL A 13 2.69 21.45 21.76
C VAL A 13 2.09 21.18 23.16
N PRO A 14 0.76 21.23 23.32
CA PRO A 14 0.10 20.91 24.58
C PRO A 14 0.38 19.49 25.04
N THR A 15 0.39 19.29 26.35
CA THR A 15 0.54 17.95 26.95
C THR A 15 -0.53 16.96 26.52
N ASP A 16 -1.70 17.44 26.12
CA ASP A 16 -2.84 16.65 25.67
C ASP A 16 -2.66 16.12 24.23
N ILE A 17 -1.75 16.70 23.46
CA ILE A 17 -1.42 16.28 22.08
C ILE A 17 -0.18 15.40 22.04
N LYS A 18 0.73 15.56 23.00
CA LYS A 18 1.99 14.81 23.05
C LYS A 18 1.73 13.30 23.06
N GLN A 19 2.56 12.58 22.32
CA GLN A 19 2.46 11.15 22.10
C GLN A 19 3.84 10.48 22.34
N PRO A 20 3.91 9.25 22.88
CA PRO A 20 5.15 8.50 23.07
C PRO A 20 6.00 8.25 21.80
N GLY A 21 7.18 7.67 21.98
CA GLY A 21 8.13 7.32 20.91
C GLY A 21 9.28 8.31 20.80
N THR A 22 10.08 8.17 19.74
CA THR A 22 11.17 9.10 19.42
C THR A 22 10.62 10.51 19.30
N GLN A 23 11.18 11.46 20.03
CA GLN A 23 10.77 12.85 19.98
C GLN A 23 11.64 13.68 19.02
N GLN A 24 11.15 14.87 18.72
CA GLN A 24 11.81 15.82 17.84
C GLN A 24 13.22 16.16 18.34
N GLY A 25 14.20 16.14 17.42
CA GLY A 25 15.61 16.44 17.70
C GLY A 25 16.38 15.34 18.46
N GLU A 26 15.75 14.22 18.81
CA GLU A 26 16.44 13.11 19.51
C GLU A 26 17.31 12.27 18.57
N ILE A 27 16.97 12.24 17.28
CA ILE A 27 17.79 11.65 16.24
C ILE A 27 18.26 12.71 15.26
N GLY A 28 19.37 12.44 14.57
CA GLY A 28 19.87 13.33 13.52
C GLY A 28 18.86 13.51 12.40
N ASN A 29 18.89 14.67 11.73
CA ASN A 29 18.03 14.95 10.58
C ASN A 29 18.08 13.81 9.57
N LEU A 30 16.88 13.39 9.15
CA LEU A 30 16.69 12.41 8.10
C LEU A 30 17.20 12.96 6.75
N GLU A 31 17.70 12.05 5.93
CA GLU A 31 18.21 12.38 4.61
C GLU A 31 17.06 12.56 3.62
N SER A 32 17.16 13.58 2.77
CA SER A 32 16.17 13.80 1.70
C SER A 32 16.14 12.60 0.73
N PRO A 33 14.96 12.19 0.26
CA PRO A 33 14.80 11.17 -0.79
C PRO A 33 15.69 11.38 -2.01
N ASN A 34 15.92 12.65 -2.41
CA ASN A 34 16.81 13.03 -3.52
C ASN A 34 18.24 12.47 -3.37
N LYS A 35 18.70 12.22 -2.14
CA LYS A 35 19.99 11.57 -1.91
C LYS A 35 19.94 10.09 -2.28
N CYS A 36 18.85 9.41 -1.94
CA CYS A 36 18.61 7.99 -2.20
C CYS A 36 18.41 7.72 -3.71
N ASP A 37 17.69 8.59 -4.42
CA ASP A 37 17.35 8.37 -5.84
C ASP A 37 18.56 8.23 -6.75
N ASN A 38 19.69 8.87 -6.42
CA ASN A 38 20.94 8.73 -7.17
C ASN A 38 21.39 7.26 -7.35
N CYS A 39 20.90 6.37 -6.48
CA CYS A 39 21.16 4.93 -6.54
C CYS A 39 19.86 4.13 -6.70
N HIS A 40 18.76 4.58 -6.11
CA HIS A 40 17.50 3.84 -6.02
C HIS A 40 16.45 4.28 -7.06
N GLY A 41 16.82 5.12 -8.02
CA GLY A 41 15.98 5.55 -9.14
C GLY A 41 16.74 5.75 -10.46
N GLY A 42 16.00 6.04 -11.52
CA GLY A 42 16.50 6.38 -12.85
C GLY A 42 17.10 5.21 -13.65
N TYR A 43 16.63 3.98 -13.43
CA TYR A 43 17.08 2.78 -14.16
C TYR A 43 15.95 1.87 -14.64
N ASN A 44 14.86 1.72 -13.89
CA ASN A 44 13.66 1.01 -14.32
C ASN A 44 12.46 1.41 -13.47
N SER A 45 11.64 2.34 -13.97
CA SER A 45 10.41 2.82 -13.31
C SER A 45 9.45 1.69 -12.90
N SER A 46 9.51 0.53 -13.57
CA SER A 46 8.64 -0.60 -13.26
C SER A 46 8.99 -1.39 -12.01
N VAL A 47 10.21 -1.25 -11.47
CA VAL A 47 10.64 -2.01 -10.29
C VAL A 47 11.48 -1.20 -9.31
N GLU A 48 11.95 0.00 -9.72
CA GLU A 48 12.83 0.79 -8.88
C GLU A 48 12.08 1.44 -7.71
N PRO A 49 12.70 1.50 -6.51
CA PRO A 49 12.04 2.08 -5.35
C PRO A 49 11.62 3.54 -5.51
N ALA A 50 12.48 4.38 -6.12
CA ALA A 50 12.29 5.84 -6.10
C ALA A 50 11.06 6.32 -6.89
N HIS A 51 10.83 5.78 -8.09
CA HIS A 51 9.68 6.14 -8.92
C HIS A 51 8.38 5.60 -8.31
N ASN A 52 8.38 4.33 -7.86
CA ASN A 52 7.20 3.72 -7.24
C ASN A 52 6.82 4.38 -5.90
N TRP A 53 7.81 4.74 -5.07
CA TRP A 53 7.54 5.52 -3.86
C TRP A 53 6.97 6.90 -4.19
N ARG A 54 7.55 7.63 -5.15
CA ARG A 54 7.03 8.93 -5.59
C ARG A 54 5.60 8.88 -6.10
N SER A 55 5.20 7.77 -6.68
CA SER A 55 3.81 7.62 -7.12
C SER A 55 2.78 7.53 -6.00
N SER A 56 3.23 7.33 -4.76
CA SER A 56 2.37 7.03 -3.63
C SER A 56 1.89 8.27 -2.90
N MET A 57 0.73 8.16 -2.25
CA MET A 57 0.27 9.19 -1.33
C MET A 57 1.16 9.32 -0.08
N MET A 58 1.98 8.33 0.25
CA MET A 58 2.96 8.46 1.34
C MET A 58 4.06 9.48 0.98
N ALA A 59 4.56 9.49 -0.25
CA ALA A 59 5.52 10.50 -0.71
C ALA A 59 4.91 11.91 -0.80
N HIS A 60 3.59 11.98 -0.98
CA HIS A 60 2.83 13.23 -1.13
C HIS A 60 2.01 13.62 0.10
N ALA A 61 2.17 12.94 1.24
CA ALA A 61 1.35 13.15 2.43
C ALA A 61 1.42 14.61 2.94
N GLY A 62 2.58 15.27 2.80
CA GLY A 62 2.78 16.67 3.16
C GLY A 62 2.26 17.66 2.11
N ARG A 63 1.92 17.19 0.90
CA ARG A 63 1.34 17.98 -0.19
C ARG A 63 -0.19 17.86 -0.27
N ASP A 64 -0.76 16.90 0.46
CA ASP A 64 -2.19 16.58 0.43
C ASP A 64 -3.05 17.77 0.92
N PRO A 65 -3.90 18.38 0.06
CA PRO A 65 -4.70 19.54 0.43
C PRO A 65 -5.93 19.19 1.29
N ILE A 66 -6.40 17.95 1.31
CA ILE A 66 -7.37 17.50 2.33
C ILE A 66 -6.71 17.52 3.70
N PHE A 67 -5.47 17.03 3.80
CA PHE A 67 -4.72 17.09 5.06
C PHE A 67 -4.62 18.52 5.57
N TRP A 68 -4.23 19.49 4.74
CA TRP A 68 -4.08 20.88 5.18
C TRP A 68 -5.40 21.55 5.57
N ALA A 69 -6.50 21.26 4.85
CA ALA A 69 -7.83 21.73 5.23
C ALA A 69 -8.32 21.12 6.56
N THR A 70 -8.02 19.85 6.81
CA THR A 70 -8.33 19.17 8.07
C THR A 70 -7.48 19.70 9.22
N VAL A 71 -6.18 19.96 9.01
CA VAL A 71 -5.32 20.60 10.03
C VAL A 71 -5.83 21.99 10.39
N ALA A 72 -6.32 22.76 9.40
CA ALA A 72 -6.93 24.06 9.65
C ALA A 72 -8.06 23.98 10.67
N ILE A 73 -8.94 22.99 10.50
CA ILE A 73 -10.09 22.75 11.38
C ILE A 73 -9.65 22.14 12.73
N ALA A 74 -8.70 21.21 12.73
CA ALA A 74 -8.21 20.60 13.96
C ALA A 74 -7.49 21.60 14.87
N GLU A 75 -6.70 22.53 14.31
CA GLU A 75 -6.02 23.60 15.05
C GLU A 75 -7.00 24.63 15.63
N GLN A 76 -8.05 25.03 14.90
CA GLN A 76 -9.07 25.92 15.45
C GLN A 76 -9.94 25.23 16.52
N ASP A 77 -10.19 23.92 16.38
CA ASP A 77 -11.01 23.15 17.31
C ASP A 77 -10.24 22.86 18.60
N PHE A 78 -8.98 22.49 18.50
CA PHE A 78 -8.09 22.31 19.64
C PHE A 78 -6.67 22.73 19.27
N ASP A 79 -6.27 23.90 19.75
CA ASP A 79 -4.95 24.50 19.51
C ASP A 79 -3.82 23.50 19.83
N GLY A 80 -2.90 23.30 18.89
CA GLY A 80 -1.81 22.34 18.99
C GLY A 80 -2.02 21.00 18.29
N SER A 81 -3.23 20.69 17.83
CA SER A 81 -3.58 19.37 17.25
C SER A 81 -2.84 19.02 15.96
N GLY A 82 -2.44 20.02 15.19
CA GLY A 82 -1.64 19.89 13.98
C GLY A 82 -0.29 19.22 14.22
N ASP A 83 0.28 19.26 15.44
CA ASP A 83 1.49 18.48 15.76
C ASP A 83 1.26 16.98 15.58
N LEU A 84 0.08 16.47 15.98
CA LEU A 84 -0.31 15.06 15.77
C LEU A 84 -0.38 14.72 14.28
N CYS A 85 -0.95 15.62 13.48
CA CYS A 85 -1.14 15.40 12.05
C CYS A 85 0.20 15.48 11.29
N ILE A 86 1.01 16.50 11.57
CA ILE A 86 2.34 16.72 10.97
C ILE A 86 3.29 15.56 11.29
N ARG A 87 3.18 14.93 12.46
CA ARG A 87 3.97 13.75 12.84
C ARG A 87 3.92 12.64 11.79
N CYS A 88 2.75 12.40 11.18
CA CYS A 88 2.56 11.37 10.17
C CYS A 88 2.70 11.89 8.74
N HIS A 89 2.29 13.13 8.49
CA HIS A 89 2.25 13.71 7.13
C HIS A 89 3.53 14.44 6.72
N SER A 90 4.47 14.69 7.65
CA SER A 90 5.78 15.28 7.37
C SER A 90 6.80 14.76 8.39
N THR A 91 7.13 13.47 8.29
CA THR A 91 7.89 12.76 9.35
C THR A 91 9.28 13.37 9.58
N SER A 92 10.00 13.69 8.50
CA SER A 92 11.28 14.44 8.54
C SER A 92 11.16 15.85 9.11
N GLY A 93 10.05 16.54 8.82
CA GLY A 93 9.76 17.86 9.35
C GLY A 93 9.58 17.81 10.86
N TRP A 94 8.68 16.92 11.30
CA TRP A 94 8.38 16.71 12.72
C TRP A 94 9.61 16.26 13.51
N LEU A 95 10.28 15.17 13.12
CA LEU A 95 11.48 14.69 13.81
C LEU A 95 12.61 15.73 13.82
N GLY A 96 12.65 16.59 12.81
CA GLY A 96 13.60 17.68 12.71
C GLY A 96 13.26 18.93 13.54
N GLY A 97 12.20 18.90 14.36
CA GLY A 97 11.82 20.00 15.24
C GLY A 97 11.04 21.13 14.56
N ARG A 98 10.38 20.86 13.44
CA ARG A 98 9.74 21.88 12.58
C ARG A 98 8.21 21.79 12.52
N SER A 99 7.60 21.03 13.43
CA SER A 99 6.14 21.00 13.56
C SER A 99 5.58 22.11 14.45
N THR A 100 6.43 23.01 14.97
CA THR A 100 5.99 24.22 15.69
C THR A 100 6.40 25.47 14.90
N PRO A 101 5.50 26.45 14.70
CA PRO A 101 4.10 26.48 15.14
C PRO A 101 3.26 25.34 14.55
N THR A 102 2.27 24.83 15.31
CA THR A 102 1.54 23.58 15.00
C THR A 102 0.64 23.64 13.77
N ASP A 103 0.44 24.83 13.21
CA ASP A 103 -0.17 25.02 11.90
C ASP A 103 0.73 24.60 10.72
N GLY A 104 1.98 24.21 11.00
CA GLY A 104 2.95 23.75 9.99
C GLY A 104 3.74 24.87 9.32
N SER A 105 3.56 26.13 9.72
CA SER A 105 4.32 27.27 9.17
C SER A 105 5.83 27.20 9.46
N GLY A 106 6.25 26.35 10.40
CA GLY A 106 7.66 26.06 10.70
C GLY A 106 8.33 25.06 9.75
N LEU A 107 7.57 24.35 8.91
CA LEU A 107 8.10 23.36 7.98
C LEU A 107 8.92 24.01 6.86
N ALA A 108 10.01 23.35 6.48
CA ALA A 108 10.84 23.76 5.36
C ALA A 108 10.33 23.14 4.05
N ALA A 109 10.68 23.74 2.91
CA ALA A 109 10.29 23.23 1.59
C ALA A 109 10.65 21.75 1.36
N ARG A 110 11.75 21.27 1.95
CA ARG A 110 12.18 19.85 1.85
C ARG A 110 11.29 18.88 2.64
N ASP A 111 10.45 19.36 3.54
CA ASP A 111 9.61 18.54 4.42
C ASP A 111 8.29 18.16 3.74
N SER A 112 8.12 18.56 2.48
CA SER A 112 6.96 18.22 1.63
C SER A 112 6.86 16.74 1.27
N ASP A 113 7.99 16.02 1.34
CA ASP A 113 8.12 14.62 0.93
C ASP A 113 7.60 13.64 1.99
N GLY A 114 6.45 13.99 2.57
CA GLY A 114 5.59 13.12 3.38
C GLY A 114 6.31 12.17 4.33
N VAL A 115 6.09 10.88 4.07
CA VAL A 115 6.84 9.76 4.66
C VAL A 115 7.98 9.41 3.71
N ASP A 116 9.19 9.78 4.10
CA ASP A 116 10.39 9.60 3.27
C ASP A 116 11.10 8.25 3.48
N CYS A 117 12.04 7.96 2.56
CA CYS A 117 12.82 6.73 2.59
C CYS A 117 13.59 6.56 3.91
N ASP A 118 14.20 7.62 4.44
CA ASP A 118 15.09 7.51 5.58
C ASP A 118 14.32 7.28 6.89
N TYR A 119 13.08 7.79 6.98
CA TYR A 119 12.16 7.46 8.05
C TYR A 119 11.88 5.96 8.08
N CYS A 120 11.39 5.40 6.97
CA CYS A 120 11.10 3.96 6.87
C CYS A 120 12.35 3.12 7.15
N HIS A 121 13.47 3.47 6.53
CA HIS A 121 14.74 2.76 6.68
C HIS A 121 15.48 3.06 8.01
N LYS A 122 14.87 3.77 8.96
CA LYS A 122 15.37 3.90 10.33
C LYS A 122 14.35 3.45 11.37
N LEU A 123 13.20 2.96 10.95
CA LEU A 123 12.17 2.50 11.87
C LEU A 123 12.59 1.18 12.53
N THR A 124 12.46 1.10 13.85
CA THR A 124 12.64 -0.14 14.61
C THR A 124 11.31 -0.56 15.23
N ASN A 125 11.19 -1.84 15.59
CA ASN A 125 10.04 -2.28 16.38
C ASN A 125 10.04 -1.55 17.73
N SER A 126 8.88 -0.99 18.11
CA SER A 126 8.75 -0.20 19.34
C SER A 126 8.93 -1.04 20.60
N ASP A 127 8.76 -2.36 20.54
CA ASP A 127 9.09 -3.29 21.62
C ASP A 127 10.61 -3.46 21.86
N ASN A 128 11.46 -2.91 20.98
CA ASN A 128 12.91 -3.05 20.98
C ASN A 128 13.43 -4.51 20.91
N SER A 129 12.65 -5.42 20.33
CA SER A 129 12.95 -6.86 20.23
C SER A 129 14.16 -7.21 19.35
N GLU A 130 14.44 -6.42 18.30
CA GLU A 130 15.57 -6.64 17.38
C GLU A 130 16.61 -5.52 17.46
N HIS A 131 16.27 -4.33 16.95
CA HIS A 131 17.12 -3.15 16.97
C HIS A 131 16.54 -2.13 17.95
N GLN A 132 17.40 -1.53 18.76
CA GLN A 132 16.97 -0.51 19.71
C GLN A 132 16.83 0.85 19.02
N GLY A 133 15.63 1.43 19.08
CA GLY A 133 15.39 2.80 18.69
C GLY A 133 15.54 3.78 19.86
N THR A 134 15.54 5.07 19.54
CA THR A 134 15.69 6.17 20.50
C THR A 134 14.34 6.52 21.09
N MET A 135 14.12 6.26 22.38
CA MET A 135 12.92 6.69 23.10
C MET A 135 13.33 7.13 24.49
N ASN A 136 13.19 8.41 24.83
CA ASN A 136 13.61 8.93 26.12
C ASN A 136 12.41 9.13 27.06
N VAL A 137 12.56 8.75 28.33
CA VAL A 137 11.54 8.94 29.37
C VAL A 137 11.13 10.42 29.44
N PRO A 138 9.82 10.75 29.48
CA PRO A 138 8.67 9.85 29.63
C PRO A 138 8.08 9.27 28.32
N PHE A 139 8.67 9.50 27.16
CA PHE A 139 8.12 9.14 25.84
C PHE A 139 8.49 7.73 25.38
N ILE A 140 8.14 6.73 26.18
CA ILE A 140 8.38 5.33 25.84
C ILE A 140 7.15 4.75 25.14
N ALA A 141 7.30 4.29 23.90
CA ALA A 141 6.22 3.69 23.10
C ALA A 141 6.13 2.17 23.27
N ASN A 142 6.24 1.69 24.51
CA ASN A 142 6.05 0.29 24.87
C ASN A 142 5.75 0.18 26.37
N GLU A 143 5.22 -0.96 26.80
CA GLU A 143 4.97 -1.20 28.22
C GLU A 143 6.28 -1.36 29.02
N ALA A 144 6.37 -0.69 30.18
CA ALA A 144 7.58 -0.70 31.02
C ALA A 144 7.88 -2.07 31.67
N GLU A 145 6.87 -2.92 31.86
CA GLU A 145 6.96 -4.29 32.37
C GLU A 145 5.80 -5.11 31.75
N PRO A 146 5.98 -6.40 31.43
CA PRO A 146 4.90 -7.24 30.91
C PRO A 146 3.78 -7.38 31.94
N ASN A 147 2.68 -6.65 31.77
CA ASN A 147 1.47 -6.95 32.53
C ASN A 147 0.82 -8.19 31.94
N PHE A 148 0.59 -9.17 32.80
CA PHE A 148 0.07 -10.50 32.50
C PHE A 148 -1.42 -10.46 32.14
N ASP A 149 -1.78 -9.74 31.08
CA ASP A 149 -3.12 -9.71 30.49
C ASP A 149 -3.10 -9.49 28.96
N SER A 150 -1.96 -9.77 28.31
CA SER A 150 -1.85 -9.81 26.85
C SER A 150 -2.61 -11.01 26.32
N VAL A 151 -3.86 -10.78 25.94
CA VAL A 151 -4.77 -11.73 25.32
C VAL A 151 -4.21 -12.14 23.94
N PHE A 152 -3.54 -13.29 23.93
CA PHE A 152 -3.34 -14.25 22.83
C PHE A 152 -2.80 -13.73 21.47
N ASP A 153 -1.48 -13.89 21.24
CA ASP A 153 -0.92 -14.19 19.91
C ASP A 153 -0.67 -15.72 19.88
N TRP A 154 -1.27 -16.44 18.94
CA TRP A 154 -1.41 -17.90 19.05
C TRP A 154 -0.20 -18.72 18.60
N ASP A 155 0.86 -18.12 18.03
CA ASP A 155 1.99 -18.91 17.51
C ASP A 155 3.41 -18.34 17.77
N GLU A 156 3.55 -17.24 18.50
CA GLU A 156 4.85 -16.77 18.98
C GLU A 156 4.89 -16.85 20.51
N PRO A 157 5.91 -17.48 21.13
CA PRO A 157 6.05 -17.42 22.58
C PRO A 157 6.21 -15.95 22.99
N PHE A 158 5.16 -15.39 23.60
CA PHE A 158 5.17 -14.05 24.19
C PHE A 158 6.37 -13.90 25.14
N THR A 159 7.38 -13.11 24.75
CA THR A 159 8.60 -12.89 25.53
C THR A 159 8.57 -11.62 26.41
N GLY A 160 7.51 -10.82 26.34
CA GLY A 160 7.32 -9.60 27.14
C GLY A 160 7.28 -8.32 26.31
N VAL A 161 6.74 -7.25 26.93
CA VAL A 161 6.61 -5.85 26.46
C VAL A 161 5.83 -5.68 25.13
N GLU A 162 4.56 -5.24 25.21
CA GLU A 162 3.80 -4.81 24.02
C GLU A 162 4.34 -3.48 23.49
N GLY A 163 4.71 -3.45 22.21
CA GLY A 163 5.04 -2.22 21.49
C GLY A 163 3.79 -1.42 21.13
N TYR A 164 3.83 -0.10 21.36
CA TYR A 164 2.73 0.80 21.00
C TYR A 164 2.83 1.14 19.51
N LEU A 165 2.07 0.40 18.71
CA LEU A 165 1.95 0.59 17.27
C LEU A 165 0.72 1.45 16.95
N GLY A 166 0.95 2.61 16.34
CA GLY A 166 -0.09 3.54 15.90
C GLY A 166 0.27 4.99 16.21
N SER A 167 -0.48 5.93 15.64
CA SER A 167 -0.38 7.38 15.90
C SER A 167 1.03 7.95 15.71
N GLY A 168 1.82 7.31 14.83
CA GLY A 168 3.19 7.69 14.55
C GLY A 168 4.14 7.50 15.74
N MET A 169 3.80 6.67 16.74
CA MET A 169 4.62 6.37 17.93
C MET A 169 5.88 5.56 17.60
N SER A 170 6.71 6.12 16.72
CA SER A 170 7.86 5.48 16.11
C SER A 170 9.05 5.38 17.07
N SER A 171 9.64 4.19 17.13
CA SER A 171 10.98 3.97 17.68
C SER A 171 12.00 4.07 16.54
N MET A 172 12.91 5.04 16.61
CA MET A 172 13.81 5.39 15.49
C MET A 172 15.26 5.07 15.80
N PHE A 173 15.91 4.36 14.89
CA PHE A 173 17.31 4.02 14.96
C PHE A 173 18.20 5.27 14.86
N GLY A 174 19.04 5.50 15.87
CA GLY A 174 19.94 6.65 15.93
C GLY A 174 21.23 6.49 15.11
N GLY A 175 21.50 5.30 14.55
CA GLY A 175 22.71 5.03 13.78
C GLY A 175 22.66 5.56 12.34
N SER A 176 23.79 5.48 11.65
CA SER A 176 23.92 5.90 10.25
C SER A 176 23.43 4.86 9.24
N ASP A 177 23.35 3.59 9.66
CA ASP A 177 22.93 2.47 8.82
C ASP A 177 21.48 2.61 8.38
N LYS A 178 21.20 2.26 7.12
CA LYS A 178 19.82 2.05 6.65
C LYS A 178 19.38 0.63 6.98
N LEU A 179 18.29 0.51 7.71
CA LEU A 179 17.65 -0.75 8.05
C LEU A 179 16.92 -1.31 6.83
N GLY A 180 16.99 -2.61 6.61
CA GLY A 180 16.30 -3.23 5.49
C GLY A 180 16.26 -4.76 5.60
N PRO A 181 15.46 -5.43 4.77
CA PRO A 181 15.16 -6.85 4.98
C PRO A 181 16.31 -7.81 4.63
N TYR A 182 17.27 -7.37 3.81
CA TYR A 182 18.31 -8.23 3.24
C TYR A 182 19.63 -8.14 4.00
N ASN A 183 20.30 -9.29 4.22
CA ASN A 183 21.63 -9.34 4.84
C ASN A 183 22.78 -9.27 3.83
N ASN A 184 22.48 -9.26 2.54
CA ASN A 184 23.44 -9.22 1.44
C ASN A 184 23.15 -8.10 0.42
N ALA A 185 22.74 -6.91 0.90
CA ALA A 185 22.31 -5.82 0.02
C ALA A 185 23.40 -5.27 -0.92
N GLU A 186 24.69 -5.52 -0.63
CA GLU A 186 25.86 -4.97 -1.38
C GLU A 186 25.75 -3.43 -1.57
N ALA A 187 25.26 -2.74 -0.54
CA ALA A 187 24.96 -1.31 -0.61
C ALA A 187 26.23 -0.44 -0.66
N ARG A 188 26.10 0.75 -1.25
CA ARG A 188 27.17 1.78 -1.32
C ARG A 188 27.13 2.77 -0.16
N HIS A 189 26.32 2.48 0.85
CA HIS A 189 26.24 3.15 2.14
C HIS A 189 26.13 2.09 3.23
N GLN A 190 26.24 2.50 4.49
CA GLN A 190 26.04 1.60 5.63
C GLN A 190 24.61 1.05 5.62
N PHE A 191 24.46 -0.25 5.86
CA PHE A 191 23.17 -0.92 5.94
C PHE A 191 23.21 -1.97 7.03
N LEU A 192 22.06 -2.23 7.64
CA LEU A 192 21.90 -3.23 8.68
C LEU A 192 20.61 -4.01 8.42
N LYS A 193 20.69 -5.33 8.46
CA LYS A 193 19.51 -6.18 8.22
C LYS A 193 18.53 -6.05 9.40
N SER A 194 17.23 -5.94 9.10
CA SER A 194 16.13 -5.91 10.06
C SER A 194 15.01 -6.87 9.66
N ASN A 195 14.57 -7.71 10.59
CA ASN A 195 13.36 -8.53 10.50
C ASN A 195 12.11 -7.66 10.51
N PHE A 196 12.11 -6.57 11.29
CA PHE A 196 10.95 -5.67 11.37
C PHE A 196 10.51 -5.14 10.00
N HIS A 197 11.43 -4.96 9.06
CA HIS A 197 11.12 -4.53 7.69
C HIS A 197 10.41 -5.58 6.82
N ARG A 198 10.19 -6.79 7.33
CA ARG A 198 9.32 -7.84 6.75
C ARG A 198 8.16 -8.21 7.66
N ASP A 199 8.11 -7.60 8.84
CA ASP A 199 7.17 -7.97 9.87
C ASP A 199 5.78 -7.45 9.49
N ARG A 200 4.76 -8.27 9.76
CA ARG A 200 3.35 -7.92 9.55
C ARG A 200 2.94 -6.65 10.30
N ASP A 201 3.66 -6.32 11.37
CA ASP A 201 3.36 -5.20 12.26
C ASP A 201 4.08 -3.89 11.87
N PHE A 202 4.95 -3.88 10.84
CA PHE A 202 5.70 -2.70 10.40
C PHE A 202 4.81 -1.49 10.09
N CYS A 203 3.76 -1.69 9.30
CA CYS A 203 2.83 -0.63 8.91
C CYS A 203 1.95 -0.16 10.09
N GLY A 204 1.87 -0.97 11.16
CA GLY A 204 1.10 -0.68 12.36
C GLY A 204 1.59 0.55 13.11
N THR A 205 2.86 0.95 12.96
CA THR A 205 3.38 2.18 13.59
C THR A 205 2.57 3.43 13.23
N CYS A 206 1.90 3.44 12.06
CA CYS A 206 1.12 4.57 11.60
C CYS A 206 -0.39 4.27 11.48
N HIS A 207 -0.77 3.09 11.00
CA HIS A 207 -2.15 2.78 10.54
C HIS A 207 -3.16 2.37 11.63
N ASP A 208 -2.93 2.84 12.87
CA ASP A 208 -3.96 3.03 13.88
C ASP A 208 -3.86 4.48 14.35
N VAL A 209 -4.82 5.33 13.98
CA VAL A 209 -4.81 6.75 14.35
C VAL A 209 -5.71 6.93 15.54
N SER A 210 -5.15 7.46 16.63
CA SER A 210 -5.86 7.67 17.88
C SER A 210 -5.73 9.11 18.34
N ASN A 211 -6.88 9.72 18.59
CA ASN A 211 -6.99 11.09 19.07
C ASN A 211 -6.67 11.14 20.59
N PRO A 212 -5.54 11.74 21.01
CA PRO A 212 -5.15 11.78 22.42
C PRO A 212 -6.01 12.75 23.25
N VAL A 213 -6.60 13.77 22.62
CA VAL A 213 -7.48 14.75 23.28
C VAL A 213 -8.73 14.04 23.77
N VAL A 214 -9.48 13.45 22.85
CA VAL A 214 -10.71 12.72 23.17
C VAL A 214 -10.39 11.49 24.01
N GLY A 215 -9.32 10.77 23.68
CA GLY A 215 -8.85 9.62 24.47
C GLY A 215 -8.63 9.94 25.94
N ASN A 216 -8.10 11.13 26.25
CA ASN A 216 -7.88 11.52 27.63
C ASN A 216 -9.10 12.20 28.28
N LEU A 217 -9.80 13.08 27.57
CA LEU A 217 -10.73 14.05 28.17
C LEU A 217 -12.21 13.68 28.06
N ALA A 218 -12.63 13.00 26.99
CA ALA A 218 -14.04 12.68 26.80
C ALA A 218 -14.51 11.66 27.84
N HIS A 219 -15.77 11.75 28.28
CA HIS A 219 -16.33 10.85 29.31
C HIS A 219 -16.19 9.36 28.99
N ASN A 220 -16.18 9.01 27.71
CA ASN A 220 -16.04 7.65 27.20
C ASN A 220 -14.68 7.39 26.54
N HIS A 221 -13.72 8.32 26.62
CA HIS A 221 -12.38 8.16 26.04
C HIS A 221 -12.35 7.84 24.54
N GLY A 222 -13.43 8.12 23.80
CA GLY A 222 -13.53 7.81 22.38
C GLY A 222 -13.49 6.31 22.06
N ILE A 223 -13.94 5.44 22.96
CA ILE A 223 -13.96 3.97 22.77
C ILE A 223 -15.34 3.45 22.39
N GLN A 224 -15.40 2.27 21.76
CA GLN A 224 -16.67 1.58 21.50
C GLN A 224 -17.30 1.10 22.81
N PRO A 225 -18.65 0.99 22.91
CA PRO A 225 -19.33 0.67 24.17
C PRO A 225 -18.89 -0.62 24.88
N THR A 226 -18.37 -1.59 24.14
CA THR A 226 -17.94 -2.91 24.64
C THR A 226 -16.43 -3.02 24.82
N ALA A 227 -15.66 -1.95 24.55
CA ALA A 227 -14.21 -1.96 24.66
C ALA A 227 -13.72 -2.06 26.10
N ASP A 228 -12.47 -2.46 26.27
CA ASP A 228 -11.86 -2.58 27.59
C ASP A 228 -11.60 -1.19 28.21
N PRO A 229 -11.60 -1.10 29.55
CA PRO A 229 -11.23 0.14 30.24
C PRO A 229 -9.81 0.59 29.90
N ILE A 230 -9.59 1.91 29.92
CA ILE A 230 -8.28 2.52 29.72
C ILE A 230 -7.80 3.25 30.98
N ILE A 231 -6.51 3.55 31.03
CA ILE A 231 -5.90 4.38 32.07
C ILE A 231 -5.73 5.81 31.54
N ALA A 232 -6.47 6.77 32.08
CA ALA A 232 -6.39 8.18 31.73
C ALA A 232 -6.76 9.07 32.92
N ASN A 233 -6.16 10.26 33.02
CA ASN A 233 -6.41 11.17 34.15
C ASN A 233 -7.58 12.14 33.93
N GLY A 234 -8.02 12.39 32.69
CA GLY A 234 -9.08 13.34 32.39
C GLY A 234 -8.75 14.82 32.67
N ILE A 235 -7.48 15.15 32.90
CA ILE A 235 -7.04 16.50 33.29
C ILE A 235 -6.45 17.22 32.07
N LEU A 236 -7.16 18.24 31.57
CA LEU A 236 -6.67 19.17 30.55
C LEU A 236 -5.40 19.89 31.05
N GLY A 237 -4.34 19.91 30.23
CA GLY A 237 -3.05 20.49 30.61
C GLY A 237 -2.29 19.73 31.70
N GLY A 238 -2.78 18.57 32.12
CA GLY A 238 -2.11 17.70 33.09
C GLY A 238 -0.80 17.09 32.55
N ALA A 239 0.00 16.50 33.43
CA ALA A 239 1.27 15.87 33.05
C ALA A 239 1.06 14.69 32.07
N VAL A 240 2.05 14.48 31.20
CA VAL A 240 2.01 13.49 30.09
C VAL A 240 1.90 12.05 30.60
N ASP A 241 2.54 11.74 31.73
CA ASP A 241 2.54 10.43 32.37
C ASP A 241 1.15 9.97 32.83
N GLY A 242 0.19 10.88 33.02
CA GLY A 242 -1.18 10.55 33.34
C GLY A 242 -2.12 10.49 32.13
N LYS A 243 -1.64 10.69 30.90
CA LYS A 243 -2.48 10.75 29.69
C LYS A 243 -2.77 9.35 29.14
N ALA A 244 -3.92 9.20 28.49
CA ALA A 244 -4.30 7.96 27.79
C ALA A 244 -3.18 7.44 26.88
N ALA A 245 -2.58 8.33 26.09
CA ALA A 245 -1.50 8.04 25.17
C ALA A 245 -0.26 7.34 25.77
N PHE A 246 0.04 7.58 27.04
CA PHE A 246 1.25 7.08 27.72
C PHE A 246 1.00 5.83 28.55
N ASN A 247 -0.27 5.44 28.71
CA ASN A 247 -0.66 4.34 29.59
C ASN A 247 -1.44 3.23 28.87
N ASN A 248 -1.67 3.36 27.56
CA ASN A 248 -2.44 2.41 26.79
C ASN A 248 -1.88 2.27 25.37
N PRO A 249 -1.93 1.07 24.77
CA PRO A 249 -1.70 0.89 23.34
C PRO A 249 -2.62 1.78 22.50
N PRO A 250 -2.18 2.28 21.33
CA PRO A 250 -2.95 3.23 20.53
C PRO A 250 -4.35 2.77 20.17
N TYR A 251 -4.56 1.48 19.89
CA TYR A 251 -5.89 0.96 19.52
C TYR A 251 -6.95 1.09 20.63
N LYS A 252 -6.55 1.30 21.90
CA LYS A 252 -7.49 1.28 23.05
C LYS A 252 -8.30 2.56 23.24
N TYR A 253 -7.92 3.69 22.66
CA TYR A 253 -8.54 4.99 22.96
C TYR A 253 -8.74 5.86 21.71
N GLY A 254 -9.65 6.83 21.78
CA GLY A 254 -9.77 7.93 20.83
C GLY A 254 -9.86 7.48 19.37
N ILE A 255 -10.85 6.67 19.01
CA ILE A 255 -10.95 6.07 17.67
C ILE A 255 -11.03 7.15 16.58
N VAL A 256 -10.13 7.07 15.60
CA VAL A 256 -10.18 7.84 14.35
C VAL A 256 -10.04 6.89 13.16
N GLU A 257 -8.93 6.16 13.09
CA GLU A 257 -8.68 5.13 12.08
C GLU A 257 -8.19 3.87 12.78
N ARG A 258 -8.62 2.71 12.27
CA ARG A 258 -8.29 1.39 12.82
C ARG A 258 -7.87 0.38 11.76
N THR A 259 -7.35 0.82 10.62
CA THR A 259 -6.98 -0.06 9.50
C THR A 259 -6.06 -1.21 9.93
N PHE A 260 -5.02 -0.92 10.71
CA PHE A 260 -4.10 -1.94 11.23
C PHE A 260 -4.79 -2.85 12.24
N SER A 261 -5.61 -2.29 13.12
CA SER A 261 -6.38 -3.09 14.08
C SER A 261 -7.45 -3.98 13.45
N GLU A 262 -8.09 -3.54 12.38
CA GLU A 262 -9.00 -4.35 11.55
C GLU A 262 -8.25 -5.54 10.94
N TYR A 263 -7.02 -5.30 10.46
CA TYR A 263 -6.13 -6.35 9.96
C TYR A 263 -5.72 -7.35 11.03
N LYS A 264 -5.26 -6.88 12.20
CA LYS A 264 -4.87 -7.74 13.32
C LYS A 264 -6.04 -8.54 13.90
N ALA A 265 -7.27 -8.09 13.73
CA ALA A 265 -8.45 -8.85 14.15
C ALA A 265 -8.79 -10.00 13.19
N GLY A 266 -8.29 -9.98 11.94
CA GLY A 266 -8.55 -10.98 10.92
C GLY A 266 -7.53 -12.11 10.88
N GLN A 267 -7.99 -13.35 10.71
CA GLN A 267 -7.15 -14.53 10.46
C GLN A 267 -6.25 -14.37 9.22
N ILE A 268 -6.63 -13.52 8.27
CA ILE A 268 -5.79 -13.20 7.11
C ILE A 268 -4.39 -12.69 7.52
N SER A 269 -4.27 -12.00 8.66
CA SER A 269 -2.98 -11.52 9.19
C SER A 269 -2.04 -12.62 9.71
N GLU A 270 -2.57 -13.83 9.86
CA GLU A 270 -1.86 -15.05 10.29
C GLU A 270 -1.74 -16.07 9.17
N THR A 271 -2.32 -15.78 8.00
CA THR A 271 -2.36 -16.72 6.88
C THR A 271 -1.07 -16.62 6.06
N LEU A 272 -0.40 -17.75 5.84
CA LEU A 272 0.75 -17.82 4.94
C LEU A 272 0.30 -17.66 3.50
N VAL A 273 1.12 -16.98 2.69
CA VAL A 273 0.85 -16.84 1.26
C VAL A 273 0.78 -18.22 0.57
N ALA A 274 1.60 -19.19 1.01
CA ALA A 274 1.56 -20.56 0.52
C ALA A 274 0.22 -21.29 0.79
N ASP A 275 -0.56 -20.86 1.78
CA ASP A 275 -1.84 -21.47 2.13
C ASP A 275 -3.01 -20.91 1.32
N TYR A 276 -2.77 -19.97 0.38
CA TYR A 276 -3.78 -19.42 -0.52
C TYR A 276 -4.70 -20.48 -1.17
N PRO A 277 -4.22 -21.62 -1.69
CA PRO A 277 -5.10 -22.64 -2.29
C PRO A 277 -6.06 -23.32 -1.31
N THR A 278 -5.90 -23.09 0.00
CA THR A 278 -6.77 -23.62 1.05
C THR A 278 -7.86 -22.65 1.50
N LEU A 279 -7.81 -21.40 1.03
CA LEU A 279 -8.84 -20.39 1.29
C LEU A 279 -10.18 -20.79 0.66
N PRO A 280 -11.31 -20.29 1.20
CA PRO A 280 -12.62 -20.42 0.56
C PRO A 280 -12.59 -20.04 -0.92
N ASP A 281 -13.35 -20.76 -1.76
CA ASP A 281 -13.34 -20.58 -3.23
C ASP A 281 -13.60 -19.12 -3.66
N ASP A 282 -14.44 -18.39 -2.94
CA ASP A 282 -14.77 -17.00 -3.25
C ASP A 282 -13.71 -15.98 -2.78
N LEU A 283 -12.71 -16.43 -2.02
CA LEU A 283 -11.48 -15.70 -1.67
C LEU A 283 -10.29 -16.06 -2.57
N GLN A 284 -10.43 -17.08 -3.43
CA GLN A 284 -9.43 -17.45 -4.43
C GLN A 284 -9.50 -16.52 -5.66
N GLY A 285 -9.33 -15.22 -5.43
CA GLY A 285 -9.32 -14.17 -6.44
C GLY A 285 -8.75 -12.86 -5.90
N GLY A 286 -8.97 -11.77 -6.64
CA GLY A 286 -8.65 -10.41 -6.20
C GLY A 286 -7.21 -10.22 -5.72
N ALA A 287 -7.04 -9.44 -4.66
CA ALA A 287 -5.74 -9.08 -4.11
C ALA A 287 -4.98 -10.30 -3.57
N LEU A 288 -5.67 -11.27 -2.97
CA LEU A 288 -5.04 -12.46 -2.40
C LEU A 288 -4.40 -13.33 -3.49
N GLU A 289 -5.10 -13.53 -4.61
CA GLU A 289 -4.55 -14.25 -5.76
C GLU A 289 -3.35 -13.51 -6.36
N ALA A 290 -3.46 -12.19 -6.53
CA ALA A 290 -2.40 -11.37 -7.11
C ALA A 290 -1.11 -11.46 -6.28
N ILE A 291 -1.23 -11.45 -4.95
CA ILE A 291 -0.11 -11.64 -4.02
C ILE A 291 0.49 -13.04 -4.15
N TYR A 292 -0.36 -14.07 -4.15
CA TYR A 292 0.08 -15.45 -4.28
C TYR A 292 0.86 -15.68 -5.57
N LYS A 293 0.32 -15.22 -6.71
CA LYS A 293 0.98 -15.32 -8.03
C LYS A 293 2.30 -14.56 -8.06
N ALA A 294 2.36 -13.34 -7.52
CA ALA A 294 3.58 -12.55 -7.47
C ALA A 294 4.67 -13.22 -6.61
N ALA A 295 4.31 -13.68 -5.40
CA ALA A 295 5.27 -14.29 -4.47
C ALA A 295 5.80 -15.64 -4.97
N THR A 296 4.94 -16.46 -5.59
CA THR A 296 5.30 -17.80 -6.08
C THR A 296 5.83 -17.81 -7.51
N LEU A 297 5.94 -16.65 -8.16
CA LEU A 297 6.25 -16.55 -9.58
C LEU A 297 5.35 -17.48 -10.42
N ASN A 298 4.03 -17.34 -10.24
CA ASN A 298 3.00 -18.21 -10.83
C ASN A 298 3.20 -19.70 -10.50
N GLY A 299 3.53 -20.02 -9.24
CA GLY A 299 3.70 -21.39 -8.76
C GLY A 299 5.04 -22.04 -9.11
N THR A 300 6.01 -21.29 -9.63
CA THR A 300 7.36 -21.82 -9.93
C THR A 300 8.29 -21.83 -8.70
N THR A 301 7.95 -21.07 -7.66
CA THR A 301 8.66 -21.02 -6.36
C THR A 301 7.69 -21.14 -5.18
N ASP A 302 8.22 -21.32 -3.96
CA ASP A 302 7.43 -21.58 -2.74
C ASP A 302 6.72 -20.35 -2.14
N GLY A 303 7.02 -19.13 -2.61
CA GLY A 303 6.39 -17.89 -2.13
C GLY A 303 7.10 -17.22 -0.95
N ASN A 304 8.09 -17.88 -0.35
CA ASN A 304 8.78 -17.39 0.83
C ASN A 304 9.73 -16.23 0.49
N TYR A 305 10.11 -15.46 1.52
CA TYR A 305 11.25 -14.56 1.38
C TYR A 305 12.51 -15.36 1.10
N GLN A 306 13.44 -14.81 0.31
CA GLN A 306 14.60 -15.58 -0.17
C GLN A 306 15.89 -15.29 0.61
N ASN A 307 16.06 -14.07 1.13
CA ASN A 307 17.28 -13.69 1.81
C ASN A 307 17.07 -12.79 3.04
N PRO A 308 17.32 -13.28 4.26
CA PRO A 308 17.35 -14.71 4.59
C PRO A 308 15.99 -15.35 4.25
N ALA A 309 15.98 -16.68 4.10
CA ALA A 309 14.74 -17.39 3.89
C ALA A 309 13.82 -17.24 5.10
N ALA A 310 12.54 -16.91 4.88
CA ALA A 310 11.55 -16.76 5.93
C ALA A 310 10.13 -16.94 5.37
N PRO A 311 9.17 -17.43 6.18
CA PRO A 311 7.76 -17.49 5.79
C PRO A 311 7.23 -16.11 5.38
N ARG A 312 6.34 -16.09 4.38
CA ARG A 312 5.63 -14.88 3.96
C ARG A 312 4.15 -14.99 4.31
N TYR A 313 3.64 -13.98 5.02
CA TYR A 313 2.23 -13.85 5.38
C TYR A 313 1.51 -12.87 4.45
N PHE A 314 0.19 -12.97 4.37
CA PHE A 314 -0.64 -11.87 3.87
C PHE A 314 -0.56 -10.70 4.85
N SER A 315 0.16 -9.65 4.45
CA SER A 315 0.41 -8.46 5.26
C SER A 315 0.15 -7.18 4.47
N CYS A 316 0.11 -6.04 5.16
CA CYS A 316 0.03 -4.72 4.51
C CYS A 316 1.10 -4.58 3.42
N GLN A 317 2.32 -5.06 3.67
CA GLN A 317 3.40 -5.05 2.69
C GLN A 317 3.17 -6.03 1.54
N SER A 318 2.61 -7.21 1.78
CA SER A 318 2.28 -8.13 0.68
C SER A 318 1.25 -7.50 -0.28
N CYS A 319 0.25 -6.77 0.24
CA CYS A 319 -0.76 -6.08 -0.58
C CYS A 319 -0.23 -4.80 -1.27
N HIS A 320 0.43 -3.93 -0.49
CA HIS A 320 0.86 -2.59 -0.92
C HIS A 320 2.34 -2.49 -1.28
N MET A 321 3.10 -3.58 -1.22
CA MET A 321 4.49 -3.65 -1.67
C MET A 321 4.77 -5.02 -2.29
N ARG A 322 3.81 -5.52 -3.10
CA ARG A 322 3.87 -6.82 -3.80
C ARG A 322 5.29 -7.11 -4.31
N PRO A 323 5.80 -8.34 -4.12
CA PRO A 323 7.16 -8.68 -4.52
C PRO A 323 7.30 -8.66 -6.05
N VAL A 324 8.42 -8.13 -6.54
CA VAL A 324 8.79 -8.09 -7.96
C VAL A 324 10.19 -8.63 -8.19
N THR A 325 10.46 -8.99 -9.45
CA THR A 325 11.82 -9.34 -9.88
C THR A 325 12.58 -8.09 -10.33
N GLY A 326 13.60 -7.70 -9.57
CA GLY A 326 14.36 -6.48 -9.85
C GLY A 326 15.60 -6.31 -8.98
N LYS A 327 16.41 -5.31 -9.32
CA LYS A 327 17.51 -4.83 -8.47
C LYS A 327 16.99 -3.68 -7.62
N GLY A 328 17.44 -3.58 -6.38
CA GLY A 328 17.07 -2.47 -5.50
C GLY A 328 17.83 -1.16 -5.75
N ALA A 329 18.88 -1.18 -6.59
CA ALA A 329 19.68 0.00 -6.92
C ALA A 329 20.48 -0.18 -8.22
N ASN A 330 20.83 0.92 -8.88
CA ASN A 330 21.57 1.00 -10.15
C ASN A 330 23.11 0.90 -10.01
N LYS A 331 23.62 0.15 -9.02
CA LYS A 331 25.06 0.03 -8.77
C LYS A 331 25.60 -1.36 -9.09
N ARG A 332 26.86 -1.41 -9.54
CA ARG A 332 27.56 -2.68 -9.81
C ARG A 332 27.57 -3.56 -8.55
N GLY A 333 27.28 -4.84 -8.70
CA GLY A 333 27.27 -5.82 -7.61
C GLY A 333 25.95 -5.90 -6.83
N VAL A 334 24.97 -5.02 -7.10
CA VAL A 334 23.63 -5.13 -6.49
C VAL A 334 22.94 -6.40 -7.01
N PRO A 335 22.51 -7.32 -6.12
CA PRO A 335 21.87 -8.56 -6.53
C PRO A 335 20.53 -8.33 -7.22
N LEU A 336 20.25 -9.12 -8.25
CA LEU A 336 18.89 -9.32 -8.75
C LEU A 336 18.11 -10.16 -7.73
N ARG A 337 16.88 -9.77 -7.43
CA ARG A 337 16.02 -10.47 -6.46
C ARG A 337 14.67 -10.72 -7.09
N THR A 338 14.04 -11.85 -6.80
CA THR A 338 12.66 -12.11 -7.23
C THR A 338 11.63 -11.75 -6.15
N ASP A 339 12.09 -11.25 -5.01
CA ASP A 339 11.27 -10.88 -3.85
C ASP A 339 11.41 -9.41 -3.44
N LEU A 340 11.86 -8.54 -4.36
CA LEU A 340 12.07 -7.12 -4.10
C LEU A 340 10.72 -6.44 -3.80
N PRO A 341 10.57 -5.71 -2.68
CA PRO A 341 9.35 -4.93 -2.44
C PRO A 341 9.22 -3.79 -3.46
N LEU A 342 8.08 -3.71 -4.16
CA LEU A 342 7.87 -2.72 -5.24
C LEU A 342 7.84 -1.25 -4.76
N HIS A 343 7.63 -0.99 -3.47
CA HIS A 343 7.43 0.37 -2.91
C HIS A 343 6.21 1.11 -3.49
N ASP A 344 5.21 0.38 -4.00
CA ASP A 344 3.97 0.97 -4.53
C ASP A 344 2.88 1.15 -3.45
N LEU A 345 3.00 2.24 -2.70
CA LEU A 345 2.13 2.58 -1.56
C LEU A 345 0.95 3.49 -1.97
N THR A 346 0.49 3.36 -3.22
CA THR A 346 -0.58 4.19 -3.83
C THR A 346 -1.94 4.06 -3.11
N GLY A 347 -2.26 2.86 -2.61
CA GLY A 347 -3.57 2.59 -2.01
C GLY A 347 -4.71 2.76 -3.03
N GLY A 348 -5.89 3.17 -2.60
CA GLY A 348 -7.05 3.39 -3.47
C GLY A 348 -7.26 4.85 -3.93
N ASN A 349 -6.29 5.75 -3.71
CA ASN A 349 -6.48 7.18 -3.95
C ASN A 349 -6.04 7.60 -5.36
N TYR A 350 -6.96 7.55 -6.32
CA TYR A 350 -6.70 7.95 -7.70
C TYR A 350 -6.97 9.44 -7.98
N TRP A 351 -7.70 10.13 -7.11
CA TRP A 351 -8.14 11.51 -7.37
C TRP A 351 -7.18 12.56 -6.79
N MET A 352 -6.60 12.31 -5.62
CA MET A 352 -5.71 13.29 -4.97
C MET A 352 -4.50 13.71 -5.84
N PRO A 353 -3.88 12.83 -6.64
CA PRO A 353 -2.87 13.24 -7.63
C PRO A 353 -3.32 14.39 -8.55
N GLU A 354 -4.57 14.35 -9.06
CA GLU A 354 -5.14 15.40 -9.93
C GLU A 354 -5.23 16.73 -9.18
N VAL A 355 -5.63 16.69 -7.91
CA VAL A 355 -5.79 17.85 -7.03
C VAL A 355 -4.44 18.50 -6.74
N ILE A 356 -3.43 17.69 -6.39
CA ILE A 356 -2.08 18.16 -6.12
C ILE A 356 -1.51 18.83 -7.37
N ALA A 357 -1.61 18.19 -8.54
CA ALA A 357 -1.13 18.74 -9.80
C ALA A 357 -1.85 20.06 -10.18
N TYR A 358 -3.17 20.12 -9.98
CA TYR A 358 -3.94 21.35 -10.22
C TYR A 358 -3.46 22.50 -9.32
N LEU A 359 -3.34 22.27 -8.02
CA LEU A 359 -2.93 23.31 -7.08
C LEU A 359 -1.45 23.71 -7.25
N ASP A 360 -0.58 22.77 -7.65
CA ASP A 360 0.81 23.07 -8.00
C ASP A 360 0.87 24.04 -9.19
N GLY A 361 0.14 23.74 -10.27
CA GLY A 361 0.04 24.60 -11.44
C GLY A 361 -0.58 25.98 -11.17
N LYS A 362 -1.27 26.15 -10.04
CA LYS A 362 -1.80 27.44 -9.56
C LYS A 362 -0.87 28.16 -8.59
N GLY A 363 0.24 27.53 -8.16
CA GLY A 363 1.10 28.04 -7.08
C GLY A 363 0.37 28.10 -5.74
N LYS A 364 -0.56 27.18 -5.50
CA LYS A 364 -1.46 27.15 -4.33
C LYS A 364 -1.26 25.95 -3.41
N LEU A 365 -0.32 25.05 -3.70
CA LEU A 365 0.05 24.02 -2.73
C LEU A 365 0.58 24.67 -1.46
N ARG A 366 0.03 24.25 -0.32
CA ARG A 366 0.46 24.72 1.00
C ARG A 366 1.93 24.40 1.27
N LEU A 367 2.37 23.22 0.86
CA LEU A 367 3.75 22.76 0.99
C LEU A 367 4.14 21.97 -0.25
N GLY A 368 5.40 22.12 -0.70
CA GLY A 368 5.98 21.26 -1.73
C GLY A 368 5.64 21.59 -3.19
N GLY A 369 5.24 22.84 -3.49
CA GLY A 369 5.01 23.31 -4.85
C GLY A 369 6.28 23.45 -5.71
N ASP A 370 6.11 23.87 -6.96
CA ASP A 370 7.13 23.86 -8.02
C ASP A 370 7.66 22.42 -8.27
N MET A 371 6.75 21.45 -8.37
CA MET A 371 7.12 20.05 -8.56
C MET A 371 7.85 19.86 -9.90
N SER A 372 8.93 19.07 -9.89
CA SER A 372 9.60 18.68 -11.13
C SER A 372 8.69 17.79 -11.97
N GLN A 373 8.82 17.87 -13.29
CA GLN A 373 8.03 17.07 -14.22
C GLN A 373 8.10 15.56 -13.89
N ASP A 374 9.30 15.02 -13.64
CA ASP A 374 9.48 13.62 -13.23
C ASP A 374 8.70 13.23 -11.96
N ASN A 375 8.51 14.16 -11.03
CA ASN A 375 7.76 13.91 -9.79
C ASN A 375 6.25 13.94 -10.04
N THR A 376 5.81 14.89 -10.87
CA THR A 376 4.41 14.97 -11.33
C THR A 376 4.03 13.73 -12.15
N ASP A 377 4.89 13.30 -13.06
CA ASP A 377 4.65 12.11 -13.89
C ASP A 377 4.60 10.85 -13.02
N ALA A 378 5.56 10.66 -12.09
CA ALA A 378 5.52 9.54 -11.16
C ALA A 378 4.24 9.54 -10.31
N MET A 379 3.82 10.70 -9.81
CA MET A 379 2.57 10.86 -9.04
C MET A 379 1.33 10.45 -9.86
N LEU A 380 1.25 10.90 -11.12
CA LEU A 380 0.15 10.59 -12.02
C LEU A 380 0.14 9.11 -12.46
N ASP A 381 1.32 8.49 -12.62
CA ASP A 381 1.42 7.04 -12.87
C ASP A 381 0.82 6.21 -11.73
N GLY A 382 0.83 6.74 -10.50
CA GLY A 382 0.20 6.12 -9.34
C GLY A 382 -1.32 5.98 -9.45
N VAL A 383 -1.99 6.82 -10.25
CA VAL A 383 -3.45 6.83 -10.44
C VAL A 383 -3.96 5.51 -11.01
N LEU A 384 -3.25 4.95 -11.99
CA LEU A 384 -3.63 3.67 -12.62
C LEU A 384 -3.49 2.52 -11.63
N ARG A 385 -2.35 2.44 -10.94
CA ARG A 385 -2.13 1.41 -9.91
C ARG A 385 -3.14 1.52 -8.77
N ALA A 386 -3.53 2.74 -8.39
CA ALA A 386 -4.57 2.93 -7.38
C ALA A 386 -5.95 2.38 -7.84
N LYS A 387 -6.31 2.55 -9.11
CA LYS A 387 -7.54 2.00 -9.69
C LYS A 387 -7.53 0.47 -9.73
N GLU A 388 -6.42 -0.13 -10.13
CA GLU A 388 -6.29 -1.60 -10.12
C GLU A 388 -6.32 -2.20 -8.72
N GLN A 389 -5.77 -1.49 -7.71
CA GLN A 389 -5.91 -1.93 -6.32
C GLN A 389 -7.38 -1.98 -5.90
N LEU A 390 -8.22 -1.06 -6.40
CA LEU A 390 -9.67 -1.11 -6.16
C LEU A 390 -10.33 -2.30 -6.87
N GLU A 391 -9.89 -2.66 -8.06
CA GLU A 391 -10.40 -3.83 -8.80
C GLU A 391 -10.06 -5.15 -8.11
N LEU A 392 -8.90 -5.21 -7.47
CA LEU A 392 -8.46 -6.38 -6.72
C LEU A 392 -9.10 -6.46 -5.32
N ALA A 393 -9.66 -5.36 -4.81
CA ALA A 393 -10.14 -5.28 -3.43
C ALA A 393 -11.45 -6.04 -3.18
N ALA A 394 -12.26 -6.26 -4.22
CA ALA A 394 -13.59 -6.83 -4.07
C ALA A 394 -14.03 -7.65 -5.29
N THR A 395 -14.88 -8.65 -5.06
CA THR A 395 -15.66 -9.29 -6.14
C THR A 395 -17.14 -9.17 -5.86
N VAL A 396 -17.94 -9.17 -6.94
CA VAL A 396 -19.40 -9.05 -6.87
C VAL A 396 -20.00 -10.19 -7.70
N THR A 397 -20.94 -10.95 -7.12
CA THR A 397 -21.61 -12.07 -7.81
C THR A 397 -23.11 -12.06 -7.56
N ILE A 398 -23.88 -12.57 -8.53
CA ILE A 398 -25.32 -12.80 -8.36
C ILE A 398 -25.55 -14.18 -7.74
N MET A 399 -26.34 -14.22 -6.69
CA MET A 399 -26.72 -15.44 -5.96
C MET A 399 -28.20 -15.73 -6.21
N GLY A 400 -28.54 -16.85 -6.85
CA GLY A 400 -29.93 -17.21 -7.17
C GLY A 400 -30.54 -16.41 -8.32
N ASP A 401 -31.87 -16.53 -8.52
CA ASP A 401 -32.60 -15.79 -9.58
C ASP A 401 -33.95 -15.26 -9.07
N PRO A 402 -34.14 -13.93 -8.89
CA PRO A 402 -33.13 -12.84 -9.01
C PRO A 402 -32.26 -12.68 -7.75
N GLY A 403 -32.54 -13.48 -6.71
CA GLY A 403 -31.85 -13.61 -5.42
C GLY A 403 -31.16 -12.36 -4.84
N SER A 404 -29.86 -12.44 -4.55
CA SER A 404 -29.05 -11.41 -3.88
C SER A 404 -27.76 -11.12 -4.64
N VAL A 405 -27.13 -9.98 -4.34
CA VAL A 405 -25.76 -9.65 -4.75
C VAL A 405 -24.83 -9.96 -3.60
N LYS A 406 -23.83 -10.82 -3.81
CA LYS A 406 -22.77 -11.07 -2.84
C LYS A 406 -21.57 -10.18 -3.16
N VAL A 407 -21.11 -9.41 -2.18
CA VAL A 407 -19.89 -8.59 -2.26
C VAL A 407 -18.85 -9.20 -1.32
N VAL A 408 -17.73 -9.68 -1.87
CA VAL A 408 -16.66 -10.34 -1.10
C VAL A 408 -15.49 -9.38 -0.91
N ASN A 409 -15.00 -9.28 0.33
CA ASN A 409 -13.81 -8.50 0.66
C ASN A 409 -12.54 -9.33 0.46
N HIS A 410 -11.66 -8.90 -0.46
CA HIS A 410 -10.35 -9.50 -0.72
C HIS A 410 -9.20 -8.78 0.01
N THR A 411 -9.51 -7.75 0.81
CA THR A 411 -8.52 -6.97 1.55
C THR A 411 -8.27 -7.52 2.95
N GLY A 412 -7.14 -7.12 3.54
CA GLY A 412 -6.76 -7.52 4.88
C GLY A 412 -7.48 -6.78 6.00
N HIS A 413 -8.26 -5.75 5.70
CA HIS A 413 -8.94 -4.87 6.67
C HIS A 413 -10.41 -4.71 6.27
N LYS A 414 -11.19 -3.82 6.93
CA LYS A 414 -12.56 -3.59 6.46
C LYS A 414 -12.53 -2.96 5.07
N LEU A 415 -13.44 -3.38 4.20
CA LEU A 415 -13.62 -2.80 2.87
C LEU A 415 -14.67 -1.68 2.97
N ILE A 416 -14.33 -0.42 2.78
CA ILE A 416 -13.02 0.21 2.54
C ILE A 416 -12.33 0.69 3.84
N SER A 417 -11.08 1.17 3.79
CA SER A 417 -10.39 1.74 4.97
C SER A 417 -9.59 3.02 4.65
N GLY A 418 -8.80 3.52 5.59
CA GLY A 418 -8.17 4.87 5.55
C GLY A 418 -9.00 5.91 6.32
N TYR A 419 -8.89 7.21 6.01
CA TYR A 419 -9.74 8.22 6.66
C TYR A 419 -11.22 7.93 6.33
N PRO A 420 -12.05 7.53 7.31
CA PRO A 420 -13.35 6.95 7.01
C PRO A 420 -14.41 7.99 6.66
N GLU A 421 -14.27 9.20 7.23
CA GLU A 421 -15.29 10.27 7.21
C GLU A 421 -15.70 10.73 5.80
N GLY A 422 -14.78 10.71 4.84
CA GLY A 422 -15.07 11.19 3.48
C GLY A 422 -15.14 10.09 2.42
N ARG A 423 -14.96 8.81 2.76
CA ARG A 423 -14.90 7.73 1.76
C ARG A 423 -16.15 6.87 1.82
N ARG A 424 -16.62 6.42 0.66
CA ARG A 424 -17.74 5.47 0.58
C ARG A 424 -17.63 4.52 -0.61
N MET A 425 -18.21 3.35 -0.44
CA MET A 425 -18.54 2.46 -1.55
C MET A 425 -20.05 2.17 -1.58
N TRP A 426 -20.62 1.88 -2.74
CA TRP A 426 -22.05 1.54 -2.83
C TRP A 426 -22.36 0.69 -4.06
N LEU A 427 -23.51 0.02 -4.04
CA LEU A 427 -24.04 -0.67 -5.22
C LEU A 427 -24.81 0.32 -6.10
N ASN A 428 -24.36 0.51 -7.33
CA ASN A 428 -25.13 1.15 -8.40
C ASN A 428 -25.76 0.07 -9.27
N ILE A 429 -27.09 0.06 -9.36
CA ILE A 429 -27.84 -0.98 -10.07
C ILE A 429 -28.73 -0.36 -11.12
N LYS A 430 -28.45 -0.64 -12.40
CA LYS A 430 -29.24 -0.17 -13.54
C LYS A 430 -30.09 -1.31 -14.08
N TRP A 431 -31.41 -1.16 -14.01
CA TRP A 431 -32.39 -2.17 -14.42
C TRP A 431 -32.96 -1.89 -15.80
N TYR A 432 -33.03 -2.90 -16.66
CA TYR A 432 -33.46 -2.76 -18.05
C TYR A 432 -34.66 -3.65 -18.37
N ASP A 433 -35.56 -3.19 -19.24
CA ASP A 433 -36.63 -4.02 -19.80
C ASP A 433 -36.13 -4.90 -20.97
N GLY A 434 -37.03 -5.73 -21.51
CA GLY A 434 -36.69 -6.61 -22.65
C GLY A 434 -36.43 -5.91 -23.99
N THR A 435 -36.66 -4.60 -24.08
CA THR A 435 -36.27 -3.77 -25.22
C THR A 435 -34.92 -3.09 -25.01
N GLY A 436 -34.46 -3.10 -23.76
CA GLY A 436 -33.25 -2.46 -23.32
C GLY A 436 -33.36 -1.04 -22.79
N SER A 437 -34.58 -0.61 -22.46
CA SER A 437 -34.80 0.70 -21.86
C SER A 437 -34.51 0.64 -20.36
N LEU A 438 -33.78 1.64 -19.84
CA LEU A 438 -33.55 1.81 -18.40
C LEU A 438 -34.90 2.08 -17.69
N ILE A 439 -35.25 1.23 -16.72
CA ILE A 439 -36.48 1.33 -15.92
C ILE A 439 -36.21 2.03 -14.59
N ARG A 440 -35.06 1.74 -13.96
CA ARG A 440 -34.67 2.24 -12.65
C ARG A 440 -33.16 2.20 -12.49
N GLU A 441 -32.62 3.21 -11.81
CA GLU A 441 -31.25 3.22 -11.32
C GLU A 441 -31.28 3.35 -9.79
N ASP A 442 -30.72 2.37 -9.09
CA ASP A 442 -30.49 2.44 -7.65
C ASP A 442 -29.05 2.93 -7.39
N GLY A 443 -28.83 3.77 -6.38
CA GLY A 443 -27.52 4.35 -6.11
C GLY A 443 -27.01 5.27 -7.22
N GLU A 444 -27.90 6.09 -7.80
CA GLU A 444 -27.59 7.00 -8.92
C GLU A 444 -26.58 8.09 -8.51
N TYR A 445 -25.51 8.22 -9.28
CA TYR A 445 -24.52 9.28 -9.15
C TYR A 445 -24.68 10.30 -10.27
N GLY A 446 -24.80 11.59 -9.94
CA GLY A 446 -25.09 12.61 -10.94
C GLY A 446 -24.99 14.04 -10.42
N ASP A 447 -25.53 14.96 -11.21
CA ASP A 447 -25.50 16.40 -10.94
C ASP A 447 -26.49 16.78 -9.83
N LEU A 448 -25.99 17.52 -8.85
CA LEU A 448 -26.75 18.08 -7.74
C LEU A 448 -26.63 19.61 -7.78
N SER A 449 -27.77 20.28 -7.98
CA SER A 449 -27.83 21.75 -7.92
C SER A 449 -27.92 22.19 -6.45
N ILE A 450 -26.87 22.84 -5.97
CA ILE A 450 -26.77 23.33 -4.59
C ILE A 450 -26.80 24.86 -4.53
N ASN A 451 -27.07 25.42 -3.36
CA ASN A 451 -26.85 26.82 -3.05
C ASN A 451 -25.85 26.93 -1.90
N LEU A 452 -24.69 27.52 -2.14
CA LEU A 452 -23.64 27.66 -1.14
C LEU A 452 -23.34 29.15 -0.95
N LYS A 453 -23.59 29.67 0.27
CA LYS A 453 -23.43 31.10 0.59
C LYS A 453 -24.09 32.05 -0.44
N GLY A 454 -25.26 31.67 -0.98
CA GLY A 454 -26.00 32.47 -1.96
C GLY A 454 -25.57 32.25 -3.42
N GLN A 455 -24.55 31.44 -3.68
CA GLN A 455 -24.13 31.05 -5.02
C GLN A 455 -24.73 29.70 -5.42
N THR A 456 -25.39 29.64 -6.57
CA THR A 456 -25.81 28.36 -7.16
C THR A 456 -24.60 27.69 -7.80
N LEU A 457 -24.34 26.45 -7.42
CA LEU A 457 -23.29 25.60 -7.95
C LEU A 457 -23.88 24.25 -8.36
N THR A 458 -23.25 23.59 -9.33
CA THR A 458 -23.52 22.18 -9.64
C THR A 458 -22.35 21.35 -9.12
N VAL A 459 -22.63 20.37 -8.27
CA VAL A 459 -21.65 19.38 -7.78
C VAL A 459 -22.08 18.00 -8.24
N ARG A 460 -21.14 17.07 -8.42
CA ARG A 460 -21.46 15.67 -8.73
C ARG A 460 -21.36 14.80 -7.49
N SER A 461 -22.42 14.05 -7.20
CA SER A 461 -22.49 13.21 -6.00
C SER A 461 -23.54 12.10 -6.12
N LEU A 462 -23.56 11.18 -5.15
CA LEU A 462 -24.64 10.21 -4.98
C LEU A 462 -25.95 10.96 -4.67
N LEU A 463 -26.96 10.86 -5.53
CA LEU A 463 -28.10 11.80 -5.51
C LEU A 463 -28.97 11.65 -4.26
N ASP A 464 -29.27 10.42 -3.86
CA ASP A 464 -30.09 10.12 -2.68
C ASP A 464 -29.35 9.15 -1.76
N LEU A 465 -28.93 9.65 -0.60
CA LEU A 465 -28.20 8.89 0.42
C LEU A 465 -29.13 7.97 1.23
N GLU A 466 -30.43 8.23 1.22
CA GLU A 466 -31.45 7.55 2.04
C GLU A 466 -32.41 6.69 1.19
N ALA A 467 -32.12 6.55 -0.11
CA ALA A 467 -32.94 5.79 -1.04
C ALA A 467 -33.06 4.32 -0.58
N THR A 468 -34.29 3.80 -0.57
CA THR A 468 -34.63 2.48 -0.02
C THR A 468 -33.86 1.30 -0.64
N ASN A 469 -33.48 1.41 -1.91
CA ASN A 469 -32.74 0.35 -2.62
C ASN A 469 -31.24 0.63 -2.73
N THR A 470 -30.75 1.74 -2.17
CA THR A 470 -29.34 2.12 -2.23
C THR A 470 -28.63 1.50 -1.04
N LYS A 471 -27.61 0.67 -1.30
CA LYS A 471 -26.73 0.12 -0.27
C LYS A 471 -25.39 0.86 -0.30
N ILE A 472 -25.14 1.67 0.72
CA ILE A 472 -23.88 2.39 0.95
C ILE A 472 -23.12 1.72 2.08
N TYR A 473 -21.81 1.55 1.90
CA TYR A 473 -20.88 1.12 2.92
C TYR A 473 -19.91 2.26 3.24
N GLU A 474 -19.90 2.67 4.52
CA GLU A 474 -19.18 3.83 5.02
C GLU A 474 -19.09 3.76 6.55
N ALA A 475 -18.27 4.63 7.15
CA ALA A 475 -18.20 4.79 8.59
C ALA A 475 -18.42 6.26 8.96
N HIS A 476 -19.26 6.48 9.96
CA HIS A 476 -19.61 7.80 10.46
C HIS A 476 -19.08 7.95 11.88
N MET A 477 -18.25 8.96 12.06
CA MET A 477 -17.80 9.43 13.36
C MET A 477 -18.77 10.48 13.88
N GLY A 478 -18.81 10.66 15.20
CA GLY A 478 -19.70 11.63 15.79
C GLY A 478 -19.32 12.06 17.19
N MET A 479 -20.17 12.92 17.72
CA MET A 479 -20.07 13.48 19.05
C MET A 479 -21.26 13.05 19.89
N THR A 480 -21.04 12.64 21.14
CA THR A 480 -22.14 12.36 22.08
C THR A 480 -22.58 13.62 22.81
N LYS A 481 -23.83 13.64 23.27
CA LYS A 481 -24.42 14.71 24.07
C LYS A 481 -23.62 15.02 25.33
N GLU A 482 -23.14 13.99 26.05
CA GLU A 482 -22.32 14.16 27.25
C GLU A 482 -21.01 14.87 26.95
N TRP A 483 -20.37 14.51 25.83
CA TRP A 483 -19.14 15.16 25.42
C TRP A 483 -19.38 16.60 24.98
N ALA A 484 -20.46 16.87 24.25
CA ALA A 484 -20.86 18.23 23.90
C ALA A 484 -21.08 19.12 25.15
N MET A 485 -21.75 18.59 26.18
CA MET A 485 -21.89 19.29 27.47
C MET A 485 -20.54 19.51 28.16
N GLN A 486 -19.63 18.53 28.14
CA GLN A 486 -18.28 18.69 28.69
C GLN A 486 -17.49 19.79 27.94
N LEU A 487 -17.57 19.84 26.61
CA LEU A 487 -16.92 20.86 25.79
C LEU A 487 -17.41 22.28 26.12
N ILE A 488 -18.74 22.48 26.27
CA ILE A 488 -19.29 23.78 26.69
C ILE A 488 -18.74 24.18 28.06
N ASN A 489 -18.65 23.25 29.01
CA ASN A 489 -18.07 23.51 30.33
C ASN A 489 -16.56 23.81 30.29
N LEU A 490 -15.86 23.29 29.27
CA LEU A 490 -14.46 23.61 28.99
C LEU A 490 -14.28 24.95 28.26
N GLY A 491 -15.37 25.62 27.88
CA GLY A 491 -15.37 26.96 27.30
C GLY A 491 -15.61 27.00 25.79
N TYR A 492 -15.98 25.89 25.16
CA TYR A 492 -16.32 25.87 23.74
C TYR A 492 -17.62 26.66 23.47
N PRO A 493 -17.72 27.37 22.34
CA PRO A 493 -18.89 28.14 22.01
C PRO A 493 -20.08 27.23 21.69
N ALA A 494 -21.24 27.48 22.32
CA ALA A 494 -22.46 26.72 22.07
C ALA A 494 -22.96 26.83 20.61
N ASN A 495 -22.56 27.89 19.89
CA ASN A 495 -22.89 28.08 18.48
C ASN A 495 -21.81 27.54 17.52
N LEU A 496 -20.91 26.67 17.97
CA LEU A 496 -20.00 25.93 17.08
C LEU A 496 -20.86 25.05 16.15
N PRO A 497 -20.84 25.27 14.82
CA PRO A 497 -21.53 24.39 13.89
C PRO A 497 -20.92 22.99 13.93
N LEU A 498 -21.73 21.94 13.96
CA LEU A 498 -21.28 20.54 13.91
C LEU A 498 -21.49 19.90 12.53
N SER A 499 -22.50 20.36 11.79
CA SER A 499 -22.82 19.86 10.46
C SER A 499 -23.60 20.88 9.63
N TYR A 500 -23.66 20.62 8.33
CA TYR A 500 -24.28 21.51 7.34
C TYR A 500 -25.27 20.75 6.46
N ASP A 501 -26.33 21.44 6.03
CA ASP A 501 -27.25 20.94 5.02
C ASP A 501 -26.53 20.81 3.69
N ARG A 502 -26.59 19.61 3.12
CA ARG A 502 -25.92 19.24 1.88
C ARG A 502 -26.30 20.15 0.70
N MET A 503 -27.54 20.64 0.68
CA MET A 503 -28.09 21.40 -0.44
C MET A 503 -27.88 22.90 -0.31
N SER A 504 -28.05 23.45 0.89
CA SER A 504 -28.06 24.89 1.16
C SER A 504 -26.83 25.40 1.92
N GLY A 505 -26.01 24.51 2.47
CA GLY A 505 -24.87 24.84 3.32
C GLY A 505 -25.26 25.53 4.64
N ASN A 506 -26.55 25.55 4.99
CA ASN A 506 -27.01 26.08 6.26
C ASN A 506 -26.60 25.14 7.40
N ILE A 507 -26.40 25.69 8.61
CA ILE A 507 -26.08 24.89 9.78
C ILE A 507 -27.27 23.99 10.13
N ASN A 508 -27.01 22.68 10.27
CA ASN A 508 -28.01 21.68 10.67
C ASN A 508 -28.07 21.51 12.19
N CYS A 509 -26.92 21.51 12.83
CA CYS A 509 -26.76 21.25 14.26
C CYS A 509 -25.58 22.08 14.78
N GLU A 510 -25.77 22.73 15.93
CA GLU A 510 -24.70 23.38 16.70
C GLU A 510 -24.39 22.58 17.97
N LEU A 511 -23.21 22.80 18.56
CA LEU A 511 -22.77 22.15 19.80
C LEU A 511 -23.79 22.29 20.93
N GLY A 512 -24.40 23.46 21.08
CA GLY A 512 -25.44 23.75 22.06
C GLY A 512 -26.74 23.01 21.81
N ASN A 513 -27.10 22.73 20.54
CA ASN A 513 -28.25 21.89 20.21
C ASN A 513 -28.01 20.44 20.64
N LEU A 514 -26.83 19.89 20.36
CA LEU A 514 -26.46 18.53 20.79
C LEU A 514 -26.40 18.44 22.33
N ALA A 515 -25.79 19.42 22.98
CA ALA A 515 -25.76 19.53 24.45
C ALA A 515 -27.13 19.88 25.06
N GLN A 516 -28.10 20.29 24.23
CA GLN A 516 -29.43 20.77 24.61
C GLN A 516 -29.41 21.97 25.57
N ILE A 517 -28.37 22.80 25.49
CA ILE A 517 -28.15 23.95 26.36
C ILE A 517 -27.49 25.12 25.61
N ASP A 518 -27.97 26.35 25.84
CA ASP A 518 -27.36 27.56 25.31
C ASP A 518 -26.21 28.06 26.20
N ALA A 519 -25.50 29.10 25.74
CA ALA A 519 -24.40 29.71 26.48
C ALA A 519 -24.79 30.32 27.85
N ASN A 520 -26.09 30.49 28.12
CA ASN A 520 -26.62 31.02 29.39
C ASN A 520 -27.21 29.92 30.29
N GLY A 521 -27.14 28.66 29.88
CA GLY A 521 -27.69 27.52 30.62
C GLY A 521 -29.17 27.23 30.35
N ASN A 522 -29.80 27.86 29.36
CA ASN A 522 -31.19 27.60 29.00
C ASN A 522 -31.30 26.39 28.05
N SER A 523 -32.41 25.68 28.11
CA SER A 523 -32.66 24.52 27.23
C SER A 523 -32.77 24.93 25.76
N LEU A 524 -32.08 24.20 24.89
CA LEU A 524 -32.21 24.26 23.44
C LEU A 524 -32.91 23.00 22.89
N ALA A 525 -33.47 23.12 21.70
CA ALA A 525 -33.98 21.96 20.97
C ALA A 525 -32.81 21.05 20.55
N PRO A 526 -32.97 19.71 20.60
CA PRO A 526 -31.96 18.77 20.15
C PRO A 526 -31.72 18.86 18.64
N CYS A 527 -30.59 18.31 18.18
CA CYS A 527 -30.35 18.10 16.76
C CYS A 527 -31.40 17.14 16.17
N THR A 528 -31.71 17.32 14.89
CA THR A 528 -32.91 16.74 14.26
C THR A 528 -32.82 15.25 13.96
N ASP A 529 -31.61 14.71 13.90
CA ASP A 529 -31.29 13.32 13.60
C ASP A 529 -31.37 12.43 14.85
N ASN A 530 -30.67 12.79 15.92
CA ASN A 530 -30.61 12.00 17.14
C ASN A 530 -30.37 12.89 18.38
N PRO A 531 -31.09 12.68 19.50
CA PRO A 531 -30.95 13.51 20.70
C PRO A 531 -29.72 13.18 21.57
N GLU A 532 -29.07 12.04 21.38
CA GLU A 532 -27.97 11.54 22.24
C GLU A 532 -26.59 11.59 21.57
N HIS A 533 -26.53 11.64 20.25
CA HIS A 533 -25.30 11.85 19.48
C HIS A 533 -25.59 12.56 18.16
N HIS A 534 -24.56 13.09 17.51
CA HIS A 534 -24.67 13.69 16.17
C HIS A 534 -23.45 13.32 15.32
N ASP A 535 -23.69 13.05 14.04
CA ASP A 535 -22.62 12.80 13.07
C ASP A 535 -21.90 14.11 12.75
N THR A 536 -20.56 14.11 12.85
CA THR A 536 -19.76 15.32 12.60
C THR A 536 -18.44 14.94 11.94
N PHE A 537 -17.85 15.88 11.21
CA PHE A 537 -16.51 15.75 10.62
C PHE A 537 -15.44 16.49 11.43
N HIS A 538 -15.75 16.93 12.66
CA HIS A 538 -14.78 17.54 13.57
C HIS A 538 -13.84 16.47 14.14
N PHE A 539 -12.86 16.08 13.32
CA PHE A 539 -11.88 15.03 13.57
C PHE A 539 -11.36 15.01 15.02
N VAL A 540 -10.93 16.16 15.55
CA VAL A 540 -10.30 16.23 16.88
C VAL A 540 -11.31 16.24 18.03
N LEU A 541 -12.60 16.41 17.74
CA LEU A 541 -13.67 16.46 18.74
C LEU A 541 -14.57 15.22 18.73
N ASN A 542 -14.54 14.40 17.67
CA ASN A 542 -15.32 13.17 17.56
C ASN A 542 -14.94 12.15 18.65
N ASN A 543 -15.95 11.64 19.38
CA ASN A 543 -15.77 10.69 20.49
C ASN A 543 -16.60 9.42 20.38
N THR A 544 -17.26 9.17 19.25
CA THR A 544 -18.03 7.94 19.03
C THR A 544 -18.01 7.52 17.57
N VAL A 545 -18.09 6.22 17.34
CA VAL A 545 -18.38 5.63 16.02
C VAL A 545 -19.89 5.39 15.97
N VAL A 546 -20.61 6.21 15.19
CA VAL A 546 -22.07 6.15 15.09
C VAL A 546 -22.51 5.01 14.17
N LYS A 547 -21.78 4.84 13.06
CA LYS A 547 -22.04 3.82 12.04
C LYS A 547 -20.70 3.31 11.52
N ASP A 548 -20.62 2.01 11.29
CA ASP A 548 -19.53 1.40 10.54
C ASP A 548 -20.05 0.11 9.96
N ASN A 549 -20.52 0.18 8.71
CA ASN A 549 -21.03 -0.97 7.97
C ASN A 549 -20.07 -1.37 6.84
N ARG A 550 -18.76 -1.17 7.04
CA ARG A 550 -17.72 -1.61 6.10
C ARG A 550 -17.51 -3.12 6.28
N ILE A 551 -17.31 -3.84 5.18
CA ILE A 551 -17.30 -5.32 5.17
C ILE A 551 -16.03 -5.82 5.88
N PRO A 552 -16.11 -6.68 6.92
CA PRO A 552 -14.96 -7.24 7.64
C PRO A 552 -13.97 -8.02 6.74
N PRO A 553 -12.69 -8.14 7.14
CA PRO A 553 -11.75 -9.03 6.47
C PRO A 553 -11.98 -10.51 6.85
N PHE A 554 -11.37 -11.41 6.07
CA PHE A 554 -11.42 -12.85 6.32
C PHE A 554 -10.96 -13.23 7.73
N GLY A 555 -11.86 -13.91 8.45
CA GLY A 555 -11.61 -14.43 9.78
C GLY A 555 -11.57 -13.36 10.89
N MET A 556 -12.23 -12.21 10.71
CA MET A 556 -12.28 -11.18 11.75
C MET A 556 -12.95 -11.68 13.02
N SER A 557 -12.17 -11.84 14.09
CA SER A 557 -12.63 -12.30 15.41
C SER A 557 -13.37 -11.20 16.15
N TYR A 558 -14.55 -11.53 16.69
CA TYR A 558 -15.31 -10.60 17.53
C TYR A 558 -14.49 -10.09 18.72
N GLU A 559 -13.81 -10.98 19.44
CA GLU A 559 -13.12 -10.57 20.67
C GLU A 559 -11.88 -9.74 20.40
N LEU A 560 -11.10 -10.09 19.36
CA LEU A 560 -9.97 -9.25 18.97
C LEU A 560 -10.46 -7.90 18.45
N ALA A 561 -11.55 -7.88 17.67
CA ALA A 561 -12.14 -6.65 17.21
C ALA A 561 -12.61 -5.75 18.35
N ARG A 562 -13.25 -6.33 19.38
CA ARG A 562 -13.71 -5.63 20.59
C ARG A 562 -12.55 -5.01 21.37
N ILE A 563 -11.51 -5.80 21.64
CA ILE A 563 -10.31 -5.34 22.37
C ILE A 563 -9.63 -4.20 21.61
N ARG A 564 -9.63 -4.27 20.28
CA ARG A 564 -8.96 -3.30 19.40
C ARG A 564 -9.85 -2.13 18.94
N ASN A 565 -11.07 -1.99 19.47
CA ASN A 565 -12.03 -0.94 19.08
C ASN A 565 -12.37 -0.93 17.58
N THR A 566 -12.59 -2.10 16.99
CA THR A 566 -12.85 -2.26 15.54
C THR A 566 -14.12 -3.01 15.22
N LEU A 567 -15.05 -3.18 16.17
CA LEU A 567 -16.32 -3.83 15.87
C LEU A 567 -17.06 -3.06 14.78
N PRO A 568 -17.74 -3.73 13.84
CA PRO A 568 -18.78 -3.11 13.03
C PRO A 568 -19.84 -2.44 13.92
N MET A 569 -20.50 -1.39 13.42
CA MET A 569 -21.59 -0.69 14.11
C MET A 569 -22.83 -0.61 13.20
N PRO A 570 -23.94 -1.31 13.54
CA PRO A 570 -24.20 -2.10 14.76
C PRO A 570 -23.34 -3.37 14.87
N VAL A 571 -23.16 -3.91 16.08
CA VAL A 571 -22.20 -5.00 16.34
C VAL A 571 -22.64 -6.36 15.80
N GLU A 572 -23.93 -6.54 15.57
CA GLU A 572 -24.55 -7.81 15.14
C GLU A 572 -24.53 -8.04 13.62
N GLN A 573 -24.17 -7.02 12.84
CA GLN A 573 -24.07 -7.18 11.38
C GLN A 573 -22.95 -8.17 11.00
N TYR A 574 -23.03 -8.73 9.79
CA TYR A 574 -22.08 -9.74 9.29
C TYR A 574 -21.95 -10.95 10.25
N GLY A 575 -23.06 -11.38 10.85
CA GLY A 575 -23.06 -12.52 11.77
C GLY A 575 -22.40 -12.26 13.13
N GLY A 576 -22.04 -11.00 13.43
CA GLY A 576 -21.32 -10.61 14.63
C GLY A 576 -21.99 -11.02 15.93
N ASN A 577 -21.28 -11.81 16.76
CA ASN A 577 -21.73 -12.20 18.08
C ASN A 577 -20.50 -12.43 18.99
N PRO A 578 -20.60 -12.22 20.32
CA PRO A 578 -19.54 -12.54 21.26
C PRO A 578 -18.96 -13.96 21.07
N GLY A 579 -17.63 -14.04 20.97
CA GLY A 579 -16.90 -15.28 20.67
C GLY A 579 -17.02 -15.82 19.22
N GLY A 580 -17.70 -15.11 18.33
CA GLY A 580 -17.86 -15.48 16.92
C GLY A 580 -16.81 -14.88 15.98
N ILE A 581 -16.96 -15.21 14.70
CA ILE A 581 -16.20 -14.65 13.57
C ILE A 581 -17.18 -13.90 12.67
N TYR A 582 -16.80 -12.72 12.21
CA TYR A 582 -17.61 -11.96 11.26
C TYR A 582 -17.50 -12.52 9.83
N ASP A 583 -18.59 -12.41 9.08
CA ASP A 583 -18.59 -12.71 7.65
C ASP A 583 -17.72 -11.68 6.89
N TYR A 584 -16.89 -12.17 5.98
CA TYR A 584 -16.00 -11.36 5.14
C TYR A 584 -16.68 -10.86 3.86
N PHE A 585 -18.00 -10.97 3.81
CA PHE A 585 -18.82 -10.60 2.67
C PHE A 585 -20.14 -9.98 3.16
N ASP A 586 -20.80 -9.27 2.27
CA ASP A 586 -22.19 -8.87 2.43
C ASP A 586 -23.05 -9.54 1.37
N GLU A 587 -24.28 -9.92 1.72
CA GLU A 587 -25.28 -10.41 0.77
C GLU A 587 -26.49 -9.47 0.77
N VAL A 588 -26.63 -8.71 -0.32
CA VAL A 588 -27.64 -7.67 -0.46
C VAL A 588 -28.80 -8.18 -1.31
N PRO A 589 -30.02 -8.33 -0.77
CA PRO A 589 -31.17 -8.78 -1.55
C PRO A 589 -31.47 -7.85 -2.73
N LEU A 590 -31.75 -8.42 -3.91
CA LEU A 590 -32.14 -7.65 -5.08
C LEU A 590 -33.64 -7.36 -5.11
N ASN A 591 -34.00 -6.08 -5.13
CA ASN A 591 -35.39 -5.63 -5.26
C ASN A 591 -35.76 -5.37 -6.74
N VAL A 592 -35.97 -6.42 -7.53
CA VAL A 592 -36.23 -6.30 -8.98
C VAL A 592 -37.49 -5.45 -9.27
N PRO A 593 -37.39 -4.34 -10.03
CA PRO A 593 -38.56 -3.55 -10.43
C PRO A 593 -39.44 -4.33 -11.42
N THR A 594 -40.75 -4.05 -11.38
CA THR A 594 -41.69 -4.66 -12.33
C THR A 594 -41.31 -4.33 -13.77
N GLY A 595 -41.18 -5.37 -14.60
CA GLY A 595 -40.82 -5.24 -16.02
C GLY A 595 -39.33 -5.36 -16.33
N ALA A 596 -38.45 -5.38 -15.33
CA ALA A 596 -37.03 -5.61 -15.54
C ALA A 596 -36.77 -7.07 -15.98
N GLN A 597 -35.91 -7.22 -16.99
CA GLN A 597 -35.43 -8.50 -17.51
C GLN A 597 -33.92 -8.67 -17.31
N SER A 598 -33.20 -7.59 -17.04
CA SER A 598 -31.77 -7.60 -16.75
C SER A 598 -31.34 -6.42 -15.90
N ALA A 599 -30.14 -6.51 -15.32
CA ALA A 599 -29.50 -5.43 -14.59
C ALA A 599 -27.97 -5.47 -14.71
N LYS A 600 -27.36 -4.28 -14.74
CA LYS A 600 -25.92 -4.10 -14.51
C LYS A 600 -25.72 -3.66 -13.06
N VAL A 601 -24.94 -4.42 -12.29
CA VAL A 601 -24.63 -4.15 -10.88
C VAL A 601 -23.16 -3.79 -10.78
N ASN A 602 -22.87 -2.55 -10.37
CA ASN A 602 -21.51 -2.07 -10.15
C ASN A 602 -21.31 -1.79 -8.66
N LEU A 603 -20.19 -2.25 -8.10
CA LEU A 603 -19.68 -1.74 -6.82
C LEU A 603 -18.84 -0.50 -7.11
N MET A 604 -19.33 0.65 -6.68
CA MET A 604 -18.71 1.96 -6.89
C MET A 604 -17.86 2.34 -5.67
N TYR A 605 -16.76 3.04 -5.89
CA TYR A 605 -15.93 3.64 -4.84
C TYR A 605 -15.66 5.11 -5.11
N GLN A 606 -15.93 5.95 -4.11
CA GLN A 606 -15.63 7.38 -4.13
C GLN A 606 -14.56 7.69 -3.07
N PRO A 607 -13.41 8.28 -3.47
CA PRO A 607 -12.31 8.56 -2.54
C PRO A 607 -12.60 9.77 -1.66
N THR A 608 -13.52 10.66 -2.02
CA THR A 608 -13.93 11.79 -1.18
C THR A 608 -15.35 12.20 -1.50
N SER A 609 -16.20 12.45 -0.51
CA SER A 609 -17.59 12.84 -0.68
C SER A 609 -17.78 14.36 -0.79
N TRP A 610 -18.89 14.78 -1.39
CA TRP A 610 -19.28 16.20 -1.41
C TRP A 610 -19.48 16.75 0.00
N GLU A 611 -20.09 15.97 0.89
CA GLU A 611 -20.39 16.42 2.26
C GLU A 611 -19.10 16.76 3.03
N TYR A 612 -18.03 16.01 2.80
CA TYR A 612 -16.74 16.28 3.41
C TYR A 612 -16.07 17.54 2.83
N ILE A 613 -16.08 17.72 1.51
CA ILE A 613 -15.56 18.95 0.86
C ILE A 613 -16.33 20.19 1.32
N GLN A 614 -17.66 20.08 1.41
CA GLN A 614 -18.51 21.15 1.92
C GLN A 614 -18.14 21.50 3.37
N PHE A 615 -17.94 20.50 4.22
CA PHE A 615 -17.50 20.70 5.59
C PHE A 615 -16.14 21.38 5.68
N LEU A 616 -15.12 20.88 4.96
CA LEU A 616 -13.77 21.47 4.94
C LEU A 616 -13.79 22.94 4.55
N TYR A 617 -14.69 23.33 3.64
CA TYR A 617 -14.89 24.72 3.26
C TYR A 617 -15.66 25.55 4.29
N LEU A 618 -16.77 25.04 4.82
CA LEU A 618 -17.67 25.82 5.68
C LEU A 618 -17.16 25.92 7.12
N ALA A 619 -16.49 24.88 7.64
CA ALA A 619 -15.98 24.84 8.99
C ALA A 619 -14.64 25.58 9.16
N ASN A 620 -13.88 25.82 8.09
CA ASN A 620 -12.65 26.62 8.17
C ASN A 620 -12.99 28.10 8.44
N ASN A 621 -12.46 28.63 9.54
CA ASN A 621 -12.75 29.99 10.02
C ASN A 621 -12.07 31.12 9.21
N GLY A 622 -11.29 30.79 8.19
CA GLY A 622 -10.63 31.79 7.35
C GLY A 622 -9.32 32.31 7.95
N THR A 623 -8.88 33.48 7.48
CA THR A 623 -7.56 34.03 7.80
C THR A 623 -7.53 35.04 8.94
N ASP A 624 -8.69 35.52 9.43
CA ASP A 624 -8.75 36.54 10.48
C ASP A 624 -8.62 35.91 11.89
N PRO A 625 -7.51 36.12 12.62
CA PRO A 625 -7.34 35.53 13.95
C PRO A 625 -8.35 36.07 14.96
N ASN A 626 -8.93 37.26 14.73
CA ASN A 626 -9.94 37.82 15.62
C ASN A 626 -11.27 37.08 15.57
N THR A 627 -11.51 36.30 14.50
CA THR A 627 -12.68 35.44 14.34
C THR A 627 -12.36 33.97 14.53
N GLY A 628 -11.18 33.65 15.07
CA GLY A 628 -10.73 32.26 15.21
C GLY A 628 -10.24 31.66 13.89
N GLY A 629 -9.71 32.46 12.97
CA GLY A 629 -9.01 32.02 11.76
C GLY A 629 -7.49 31.87 11.95
N ASN A 630 -6.83 31.22 10.99
CA ASN A 630 -5.37 31.06 10.94
C ASN A 630 -4.83 31.71 9.65
N GLU A 631 -3.81 32.57 9.74
CA GLU A 631 -3.25 33.27 8.57
C GLU A 631 -2.59 32.30 7.56
N PHE A 632 -1.93 31.25 8.06
CA PHE A 632 -1.32 30.22 7.24
C PHE A 632 -2.38 29.28 6.64
N LEU A 633 -3.31 28.73 7.41
CA LEU A 633 -4.25 27.68 6.98
C LEU A 633 -5.63 28.17 6.54
N GLY A 634 -5.93 29.45 6.72
CA GLY A 634 -7.27 30.01 6.55
C GLY A 634 -7.84 29.96 5.13
N GLU A 635 -6.99 29.74 4.12
CA GLU A 635 -7.43 29.59 2.74
C GLU A 635 -7.62 28.12 2.32
N GLU A 636 -7.23 27.14 3.14
CA GLU A 636 -7.20 25.73 2.71
C GLU A 636 -8.59 25.17 2.40
N GLY A 637 -9.62 25.57 3.16
CA GLY A 637 -11.01 25.21 2.85
C GLY A 637 -11.51 25.77 1.51
N LEU A 638 -11.07 26.98 1.14
CA LEU A 638 -11.36 27.58 -0.16
C LEU A 638 -10.57 26.89 -1.28
N ASN A 639 -9.30 26.58 -1.05
CA ASN A 639 -8.42 25.96 -2.03
C ASN A 639 -8.86 24.54 -2.38
N ILE A 640 -9.27 23.72 -1.38
CA ILE A 640 -9.77 22.37 -1.67
C ILE A 640 -11.11 22.40 -2.41
N LEU A 641 -12.01 23.35 -2.11
CA LEU A 641 -13.27 23.52 -2.85
C LEU A 641 -13.03 23.99 -4.30
N ASP A 642 -12.06 24.88 -4.52
CA ASP A 642 -11.64 25.29 -5.87
C ASP A 642 -11.06 24.12 -6.65
N ALA A 643 -10.14 23.36 -6.04
CA ALA A 643 -9.53 22.20 -6.67
C ALA A 643 -10.56 21.11 -6.99
N TRP A 644 -11.49 20.84 -6.07
CA TRP A 644 -12.60 19.93 -6.29
C TRP A 644 -13.40 20.28 -7.54
N GLN A 645 -13.82 21.55 -7.68
CA GLN A 645 -14.64 22.00 -8.82
C GLN A 645 -13.90 22.02 -10.16
N ASN A 646 -12.57 22.11 -10.13
CA ASN A 646 -11.72 22.17 -11.32
C ASN A 646 -10.97 20.86 -11.62
N THR A 647 -11.26 19.81 -10.85
CA THR A 647 -10.85 18.43 -11.12
C THR A 647 -12.10 17.57 -11.33
N SER A 648 -11.96 16.25 -11.42
CA SER A 648 -13.07 15.31 -11.64
C SER A 648 -14.12 15.25 -10.52
N MET A 649 -14.05 16.10 -9.48
CA MET A 649 -14.94 16.06 -8.30
C MET A 649 -14.98 14.67 -7.63
N ALA A 650 -13.82 14.00 -7.58
CA ALA A 650 -13.68 12.62 -7.13
C ALA A 650 -14.78 11.70 -7.69
N GLU A 651 -14.99 11.75 -9.00
CA GLU A 651 -15.95 10.88 -9.69
C GLU A 651 -15.66 9.41 -9.36
N PRO A 652 -16.67 8.62 -8.93
CA PRO A 652 -16.45 7.29 -8.43
C PRO A 652 -15.91 6.32 -9.48
N TYR A 653 -15.14 5.35 -9.00
CA TYR A 653 -14.57 4.27 -9.78
C TYR A 653 -15.37 2.99 -9.61
N VAL A 654 -15.52 2.21 -10.67
CA VAL A 654 -16.14 0.89 -10.62
C VAL A 654 -15.10 -0.12 -10.13
N MET A 655 -15.24 -0.61 -8.91
CA MET A 655 -14.34 -1.62 -8.34
C MET A 655 -14.59 -2.99 -8.96
N ALA A 656 -15.86 -3.38 -9.06
CA ALA A 656 -16.26 -4.69 -9.53
C ALA A 656 -17.65 -4.60 -10.13
N SER A 657 -17.96 -5.50 -11.05
CA SER A 657 -19.26 -5.53 -11.73
C SER A 657 -19.77 -6.96 -11.88
N THR A 658 -21.09 -7.10 -11.88
CA THR A 658 -21.77 -8.33 -12.28
C THR A 658 -23.06 -7.98 -13.02
N ILE A 659 -23.64 -9.00 -13.66
CA ILE A 659 -24.85 -8.88 -14.45
C ILE A 659 -25.90 -9.86 -13.92
N TRP A 660 -27.14 -9.38 -13.81
CA TRP A 660 -28.32 -10.24 -13.72
C TRP A 660 -29.05 -10.24 -15.08
N GLY A 661 -29.34 -11.42 -15.64
CA GLY A 661 -29.96 -11.55 -16.97
C GLY A 661 -29.00 -11.20 -18.12
N THR A 662 -29.53 -10.59 -19.19
CA THR A 662 -28.73 -10.11 -20.33
C THR A 662 -29.07 -8.65 -20.63
N PRO A 663 -28.27 -7.67 -20.16
CA PRO A 663 -28.49 -6.27 -20.43
C PRO A 663 -28.12 -5.89 -21.87
N PRO A 664 -28.74 -4.85 -22.44
CA PRO A 664 -28.42 -4.37 -23.77
C PRO A 664 -27.19 -3.48 -23.76
N GLY A 665 -26.34 -3.61 -24.79
CA GLY A 665 -25.17 -2.76 -24.96
C GLY A 665 -24.01 -3.12 -24.04
N GLU A 666 -23.67 -4.41 -23.90
CA GLU A 666 -22.42 -4.83 -23.27
C GLU A 666 -21.22 -4.10 -23.88
N CYS A 667 -20.18 -3.88 -23.06
CA CYS A 667 -18.89 -3.48 -23.62
C CYS A 667 -18.43 -4.60 -24.55
N ASN A 668 -18.47 -4.33 -25.84
CA ASN A 668 -18.13 -5.26 -26.89
C ASN A 668 -16.74 -5.01 -27.46
N ALA A 669 -15.98 -4.07 -26.87
CA ALA A 669 -14.59 -3.86 -27.19
C ALA A 669 -13.86 -5.21 -27.00
N THR A 670 -13.39 -5.78 -28.09
CA THR A 670 -12.84 -7.12 -28.08
C THR A 670 -11.43 -7.07 -27.52
N THR A 671 -11.15 -7.89 -26.51
CA THR A 671 -9.82 -8.04 -25.93
C THR A 671 -8.79 -8.39 -27.01
N PRO A 672 -7.77 -7.55 -27.24
CA PRO A 672 -6.68 -7.89 -28.15
C PRO A 672 -5.85 -9.04 -27.59
N ASN A 673 -5.19 -9.79 -28.47
CA ASN A 673 -4.28 -10.87 -28.08
C ASN A 673 -2.85 -10.49 -28.47
N PHE A 674 -1.94 -10.40 -27.51
CA PHE A 674 -0.54 -10.15 -27.77
C PHE A 674 0.09 -11.33 -28.52
N LEU A 675 0.74 -11.04 -29.64
CA LEU A 675 1.36 -12.03 -30.52
C LEU A 675 2.84 -12.22 -30.20
N THR A 676 3.60 -11.12 -30.12
CA THR A 676 5.05 -11.17 -29.89
C THR A 676 5.53 -9.96 -29.10
N ALA A 677 6.56 -10.16 -28.28
CA ALA A 677 7.40 -9.12 -27.72
C ALA A 677 8.86 -9.42 -28.10
N ASN A 678 9.35 -8.80 -29.18
CA ASN A 678 10.64 -9.09 -29.77
C ASN A 678 11.70 -8.12 -29.21
N PRO A 679 12.67 -8.59 -28.41
CA PRO A 679 13.70 -7.72 -27.87
C PRO A 679 14.72 -7.31 -28.94
N ALA A 680 15.21 -6.08 -28.84
CA ALA A 680 16.38 -5.58 -29.56
C ALA A 680 17.19 -4.64 -28.63
N GLU A 681 18.20 -3.94 -29.16
CA GLU A 681 19.01 -3.02 -28.35
C GLU A 681 18.15 -1.90 -27.78
N LYS A 682 18.02 -1.90 -26.45
CA LYS A 682 17.28 -0.91 -25.67
C LYS A 682 15.83 -0.72 -26.10
N GLN A 683 15.24 -1.74 -26.70
CA GLN A 683 13.87 -1.67 -27.18
C GLN A 683 13.20 -3.04 -27.21
N VAL A 684 11.87 -3.04 -27.20
CA VAL A 684 11.04 -4.22 -27.45
C VAL A 684 10.00 -3.85 -28.50
N GLU A 685 9.98 -4.60 -29.59
CA GLU A 685 8.93 -4.49 -30.60
C GLU A 685 7.76 -5.39 -30.22
N LEU A 686 6.62 -4.76 -29.98
CA LEU A 686 5.37 -5.38 -29.56
C LEU A 686 4.44 -5.49 -30.76
N ASN A 687 3.82 -6.66 -30.91
CA ASN A 687 2.79 -6.89 -31.93
C ASN A 687 1.61 -7.63 -31.31
N TRP A 688 0.39 -7.21 -31.63
CA TRP A 688 -0.84 -7.85 -31.18
C TRP A 688 -1.78 -8.11 -32.34
N GLN A 689 -2.76 -8.98 -32.08
CA GLN A 689 -3.75 -9.34 -33.07
C GLN A 689 -4.70 -8.18 -33.30
N GLU A 690 -4.92 -7.88 -34.58
CA GLU A 690 -5.96 -6.94 -35.01
C GLU A 690 -7.33 -7.41 -34.51
N VAL A 691 -8.10 -6.44 -34.00
CA VAL A 691 -9.48 -6.65 -33.58
C VAL A 691 -10.38 -6.27 -34.75
N THR A 692 -10.82 -7.24 -35.54
CA THR A 692 -11.60 -7.01 -36.78
C THR A 692 -13.11 -7.20 -36.62
N SER A 693 -13.59 -7.66 -35.45
CA SER A 693 -14.98 -8.04 -35.21
C SER A 693 -15.92 -6.87 -34.88
N GLU A 694 -15.40 -5.66 -34.73
CA GLU A 694 -16.12 -4.48 -34.27
C GLU A 694 -16.13 -3.39 -35.35
N SER A 695 -17.25 -2.67 -35.51
CA SER A 695 -17.37 -1.63 -36.53
C SER A 695 -16.67 -0.31 -36.15
N GLU A 696 -16.19 -0.14 -34.91
CA GLU A 696 -15.67 1.13 -34.40
C GLU A 696 -14.59 0.95 -33.31
N ILE A 697 -13.45 0.34 -33.61
CA ILE A 697 -12.28 0.43 -32.71
C ILE A 697 -11.63 1.83 -32.86
N SER A 698 -11.47 2.55 -31.74
CA SER A 698 -10.88 3.88 -31.68
C SER A 698 -9.38 3.83 -31.42
N GLY A 699 -8.87 2.71 -30.89
CA GLY A 699 -7.44 2.52 -30.69
C GLY A 699 -7.06 1.39 -29.75
N TYR A 700 -5.81 1.44 -29.31
CA TYR A 700 -5.22 0.52 -28.33
C TYR A 700 -4.49 1.29 -27.23
N LYS A 701 -4.47 0.75 -26.01
CA LYS A 701 -3.63 1.24 -24.93
C LYS A 701 -2.66 0.17 -24.49
N LEU A 702 -1.39 0.52 -24.41
CA LEU A 702 -0.30 -0.38 -24.03
C LEU A 702 0.12 -0.11 -22.60
N TYR A 703 0.36 -1.18 -21.86
CA TYR A 703 0.72 -1.09 -20.45
C TYR A 703 1.89 -2.01 -20.13
N TYR A 704 2.76 -1.58 -19.21
CA TYR A 704 3.62 -2.53 -18.50
C TYR A 704 2.77 -3.35 -17.53
N ASP A 705 3.11 -4.62 -17.37
CA ASP A 705 2.66 -5.43 -16.25
C ASP A 705 3.72 -5.47 -15.14
N GLN A 706 3.37 -4.95 -13.97
CA GLN A 706 4.18 -4.81 -12.77
C GLN A 706 3.65 -5.72 -11.65
N ALA A 707 3.85 -7.01 -11.84
CA ALA A 707 3.32 -8.06 -10.95
C ALA A 707 1.79 -8.00 -10.82
N GLY A 708 1.08 -7.92 -11.95
CA GLY A 708 -0.37 -7.78 -11.99
C GLY A 708 -0.86 -6.36 -11.68
N LYS A 709 -0.08 -5.35 -12.07
CA LYS A 709 -0.45 -3.92 -12.09
C LYS A 709 -0.07 -3.30 -13.44
N ALA A 710 -0.83 -2.36 -13.96
CA ALA A 710 -0.68 -1.64 -15.20
C ALA A 710 0.02 -0.30 -14.95
N GLN A 711 1.02 -0.02 -15.76
CA GLN A 711 1.49 1.35 -16.00
C GLN A 711 1.29 1.64 -17.49
N LEU A 712 0.55 2.70 -17.83
CA LEU A 712 0.35 3.08 -19.23
C LEU A 712 1.70 3.46 -19.85
N ILE A 713 1.96 2.91 -21.02
CA ILE A 713 3.15 3.19 -21.85
C ILE A 713 2.75 4.18 -22.93
N GLU A 714 1.68 3.86 -23.67
CA GLU A 714 1.25 4.62 -24.83
C GLU A 714 -0.24 4.41 -25.10
N GLU A 715 -0.92 5.46 -25.57
CA GLU A 715 -2.28 5.39 -26.12
C GLU A 715 -2.24 5.66 -27.63
N LEU A 716 -2.52 4.61 -28.40
CA LEU A 716 -2.54 4.67 -29.85
C LEU A 716 -3.96 4.95 -30.33
N SER A 717 -4.23 6.19 -30.76
CA SER A 717 -5.48 6.52 -31.45
C SER A 717 -5.42 6.10 -32.92
N CYS A 718 -6.41 5.32 -33.35
CA CYS A 718 -6.46 4.70 -34.67
C CYS A 718 -7.64 5.23 -35.47
N THR A 719 -7.42 5.47 -36.75
CA THR A 719 -8.51 5.72 -37.70
C THR A 719 -8.90 4.40 -38.37
N PRO A 720 -10.12 4.28 -38.93
CA PRO A 720 -10.51 3.10 -39.70
C PRO A 720 -9.52 2.74 -40.83
N ASP A 721 -8.81 3.73 -41.37
CA ASP A 721 -7.82 3.55 -42.44
C ASP A 721 -6.41 3.19 -41.92
N SER A 722 -6.14 3.32 -40.60
CA SER A 722 -4.81 3.11 -39.99
C SER A 722 -4.79 2.00 -38.94
N ILE A 723 -5.85 1.20 -38.81
CA ILE A 723 -5.98 0.20 -37.73
C ILE A 723 -4.91 -0.91 -37.80
N LEU A 724 -4.48 -1.30 -39.00
CA LEU A 724 -3.36 -2.26 -39.18
C LEU A 724 -1.99 -1.67 -38.86
N GLU A 725 -1.83 -0.36 -38.95
CA GLU A 725 -0.59 0.33 -38.55
C GLU A 725 -0.54 0.54 -37.03
N CYS A 726 -1.67 0.32 -36.35
CA CYS A 726 -1.84 0.44 -34.92
C CYS A 726 -1.69 -0.88 -34.15
N THR A 727 -1.38 -2.00 -34.80
CA THR A 727 -1.22 -3.30 -34.12
C THR A 727 0.22 -3.61 -33.73
N SER A 728 1.10 -2.61 -33.79
CA SER A 728 2.47 -2.70 -33.33
C SER A 728 2.91 -1.43 -32.62
N TYR A 729 3.86 -1.58 -31.70
CA TYR A 729 4.50 -0.49 -31.00
C TYR A 729 5.93 -0.90 -30.67
N THR A 730 6.89 0.02 -30.81
CA THR A 730 8.26 -0.21 -30.34
C THR A 730 8.47 0.59 -29.08
N ASP A 731 8.57 -0.10 -27.97
CA ASP A 731 8.98 0.50 -26.71
C ASP A 731 10.49 0.69 -26.72
N THR A 732 10.97 1.91 -26.45
CA THR A 732 12.37 2.32 -26.63
C THR A 732 12.96 2.85 -25.33
N ASP A 733 14.24 3.23 -25.33
CA ASP A 733 14.96 3.71 -24.14
C ASP A 733 15.01 2.70 -22.97
N LEU A 734 14.86 1.42 -23.28
CA LEU A 734 14.89 0.34 -22.31
C LEU A 734 16.31 -0.05 -21.91
N THR A 735 16.47 -0.62 -20.72
CA THR A 735 17.74 -1.17 -20.25
C THR A 735 17.96 -2.60 -20.75
N ASN A 736 19.08 -2.87 -21.43
CA ASN A 736 19.45 -4.23 -21.84
C ASN A 736 19.68 -5.16 -20.63
N GLY A 737 19.21 -6.40 -20.72
CA GLY A 737 19.28 -7.38 -19.63
C GLY A 737 18.20 -7.21 -18.56
N GLN A 738 17.29 -6.24 -18.70
CA GLN A 738 16.13 -6.04 -17.82
C GLN A 738 14.87 -6.63 -18.45
N GLN A 739 14.08 -7.39 -17.68
CA GLN A 739 12.79 -7.88 -18.15
C GLN A 739 11.72 -6.79 -18.06
N TYR A 740 10.92 -6.68 -19.12
CA TYR A 740 9.71 -5.86 -19.20
C TYR A 740 8.57 -6.77 -19.63
N CYS A 741 7.43 -6.66 -18.96
CA CYS A 741 6.21 -7.42 -19.27
C CYS A 741 5.14 -6.44 -19.74
N TYR A 742 4.32 -6.84 -20.70
CA TYR A 742 3.37 -5.97 -21.40
C TYR A 742 1.97 -6.58 -21.44
N LYS A 743 0.93 -5.74 -21.31
CA LYS A 743 -0.48 -6.06 -21.60
C LYS A 743 -1.12 -4.92 -22.42
N VAL A 744 -2.08 -5.23 -23.30
CA VAL A 744 -2.72 -4.26 -24.21
C VAL A 744 -4.24 -4.39 -24.12
N THR A 745 -4.95 -3.27 -24.23
CA THR A 745 -6.41 -3.22 -24.36
C THR A 745 -6.79 -2.59 -25.70
N SER A 746 -7.97 -2.90 -26.21
CA SER A 746 -8.61 -2.13 -27.28
C SER A 746 -9.63 -1.18 -26.67
N TYR A 747 -9.91 -0.06 -27.33
CA TYR A 747 -11.01 0.82 -26.91
C TYR A 747 -11.81 1.33 -28.09
N ASN A 748 -13.08 1.61 -27.85
CA ASN A 748 -13.96 2.30 -28.77
C ASN A 748 -14.50 3.59 -28.13
N ASN A 749 -15.44 4.27 -28.79
CA ASN A 749 -16.04 5.50 -28.27
C ASN A 749 -16.96 5.29 -27.05
N VAL A 750 -17.18 4.04 -26.63
CA VAL A 750 -18.13 3.63 -25.58
C VAL A 750 -17.40 3.04 -24.36
N CYS A 751 -16.37 2.22 -24.56
CA CYS A 751 -15.64 1.52 -23.50
C CYS A 751 -14.24 1.06 -23.93
N GLU A 752 -13.47 0.58 -22.96
CA GLU A 752 -12.19 -0.14 -23.12
C GLU A 752 -12.41 -1.63 -22.81
N SER A 753 -11.72 -2.51 -23.54
CA SER A 753 -11.80 -3.96 -23.37
C SER A 753 -11.08 -4.43 -22.11
N ASP A 754 -11.25 -5.71 -21.75
CA ASP A 754 -10.34 -6.37 -20.80
C ASP A 754 -8.89 -6.38 -21.33
N PHE A 755 -7.92 -6.62 -20.44
CA PHE A 755 -6.50 -6.78 -20.79
C PHE A 755 -6.23 -8.05 -21.59
N SER A 756 -5.29 -7.97 -22.54
CA SER A 756 -4.71 -9.11 -23.24
C SER A 756 -3.98 -10.10 -22.31
N ASN A 757 -3.51 -11.22 -22.89
CA ASN A 757 -2.41 -11.99 -22.29
C ASN A 757 -1.17 -11.12 -22.06
N ILE A 758 -0.32 -11.52 -21.10
CA ILE A 758 0.95 -10.85 -20.81
C ILE A 758 2.07 -11.49 -21.63
N LEU A 759 2.90 -10.68 -22.29
CA LEU A 759 4.18 -11.11 -22.86
C LEU A 759 5.32 -10.33 -22.23
N CYS A 760 6.44 -11.02 -21.98
CA CYS A 760 7.64 -10.38 -21.43
C CYS A 760 8.82 -10.52 -22.39
N ALA A 761 9.68 -9.50 -22.43
CA ALA A 761 10.91 -9.49 -23.21
C ALA A 761 12.05 -8.87 -22.39
N ILE A 762 13.28 -9.27 -22.72
CA ILE A 762 14.51 -8.74 -22.13
C ILE A 762 15.30 -8.10 -23.28
N PRO A 763 15.39 -6.76 -23.39
CA PRO A 763 16.21 -6.10 -24.41
C PRO A 763 17.65 -6.61 -24.39
N VAL A 764 18.22 -6.82 -25.57
CA VAL A 764 19.52 -7.50 -25.77
C VAL A 764 20.57 -6.54 -26.31
N GLN A 765 21.86 -6.79 -26.08
CA GLN A 765 22.90 -5.97 -26.72
C GLN A 765 23.02 -6.30 -28.23
N PRO A 766 23.50 -5.37 -29.08
CA PRO A 766 23.70 -5.64 -30.50
C PRO A 766 24.66 -6.83 -30.70
N GLY A 767 24.20 -7.85 -31.44
CA GLY A 767 25.03 -8.98 -31.87
C GLY A 767 24.76 -10.33 -31.18
N GLN A 768 23.76 -10.45 -30.31
CA GLN A 768 23.33 -11.75 -29.75
C GLN A 768 22.43 -12.50 -30.75
N GLU A 769 22.89 -13.63 -31.31
CA GLU A 769 22.08 -14.58 -32.08
C GLU A 769 21.92 -15.94 -31.34
N SER A 770 21.14 -16.86 -31.92
CA SER A 770 20.31 -17.87 -31.22
C SER A 770 20.97 -19.21 -30.80
N LEU A 771 22.30 -19.36 -30.80
CA LEU A 771 22.97 -20.62 -30.41
C LEU A 771 23.78 -20.48 -29.13
N ALA A 772 23.42 -21.23 -28.09
CA ALA A 772 24.24 -21.33 -26.88
C ALA A 772 25.28 -22.44 -27.03
N GLY A 773 26.55 -22.06 -27.01
CA GLY A 773 27.70 -22.94 -26.95
C GLY A 773 28.39 -22.92 -25.59
N VAL A 774 29.15 -23.96 -25.31
CA VAL A 774 30.01 -24.04 -24.12
C VAL A 774 31.44 -23.77 -24.59
N ALA A 775 32.07 -22.70 -24.09
CA ALA A 775 33.45 -22.38 -24.43
C ALA A 775 34.40 -23.43 -23.85
N GLU A 776 35.20 -24.05 -24.72
CA GLU A 776 36.20 -25.04 -24.33
C GLU A 776 37.46 -24.37 -23.73
N PRO A 777 38.07 -24.92 -22.66
CA PRO A 777 37.72 -26.18 -21.97
C PRO A 777 37.00 -26.01 -20.60
N ILE A 778 36.20 -27.00 -20.19
CA ILE A 778 35.72 -27.16 -18.80
C ILE A 778 36.92 -27.14 -17.82
N GLN A 779 36.82 -26.35 -16.75
CA GLN A 779 37.82 -26.24 -15.70
C GLN A 779 37.40 -27.02 -14.45
N THR A 780 38.30 -27.86 -13.94
CA THR A 780 38.20 -28.44 -12.59
C THR A 780 39.16 -27.70 -11.66
N GLY A 781 38.75 -27.46 -10.42
CA GLY A 781 39.60 -26.80 -9.44
C GLY A 781 39.06 -26.87 -8.02
N LYS A 782 39.68 -26.14 -7.11
CA LYS A 782 39.21 -26.00 -5.71
C LYS A 782 39.38 -24.58 -5.21
N TRP A 783 38.53 -24.18 -4.27
CA TRP A 783 38.65 -22.91 -3.57
C TRP A 783 39.69 -23.01 -2.46
N VAL A 784 40.82 -22.34 -2.63
CA VAL A 784 41.88 -22.27 -1.62
C VAL A 784 41.68 -21.01 -0.79
N LYS A 785 41.62 -21.17 0.54
CA LYS A 785 41.53 -20.08 1.50
C LYS A 785 42.93 -19.76 2.03
N GLU A 786 43.44 -18.58 1.72
CA GLU A 786 44.73 -18.09 2.23
C GLU A 786 44.53 -16.93 3.22
N GLY A 787 45.27 -16.93 4.32
CA GLY A 787 45.16 -15.92 5.39
C GLY A 787 44.21 -16.30 6.54
N LYS A 788 44.04 -15.41 7.51
CA LYS A 788 43.20 -15.60 8.71
C LYS A 788 42.33 -14.37 8.98
N GLY A 789 41.07 -14.60 9.39
CA GLY A 789 40.13 -13.53 9.75
C GLY A 789 39.76 -12.63 8.56
N LYS A 790 39.59 -11.32 8.80
CA LYS A 790 39.15 -10.31 7.82
C LYS A 790 40.06 -10.06 6.60
N HIS A 791 41.23 -10.68 6.55
CA HIS A 791 42.17 -10.62 5.42
C HIS A 791 42.26 -11.94 4.66
N GLN A 792 41.33 -12.87 4.91
CA GLN A 792 41.25 -14.13 4.19
C GLN A 792 40.89 -13.86 2.73
N THR A 793 41.70 -14.39 1.81
CA THR A 793 41.44 -14.38 0.38
C THR A 793 41.02 -15.78 -0.03
N ILE A 794 39.94 -15.88 -0.81
CA ILE A 794 39.45 -17.13 -1.38
C ILE A 794 39.78 -17.09 -2.86
N THR A 795 40.60 -18.01 -3.34
CA THR A 795 41.05 -18.05 -4.74
C THR A 795 40.73 -19.39 -5.35
N PHE A 796 40.13 -19.38 -6.54
CA PHE A 796 39.92 -20.59 -7.31
C PHE A 796 41.24 -21.03 -7.91
N VAL A 797 41.68 -22.24 -7.57
CA VAL A 797 42.91 -22.84 -8.10
C VAL A 797 42.52 -24.02 -8.98
N VAL A 798 42.83 -23.90 -10.27
CA VAL A 798 42.62 -24.97 -11.24
C VAL A 798 43.51 -26.16 -10.89
N THR A 799 42.89 -27.34 -10.71
CA THR A 799 43.56 -28.62 -10.45
C THR A 799 42.74 -29.76 -11.04
N ASN A 800 43.40 -30.82 -11.50
CA ASN A 800 42.75 -32.03 -11.99
C ASN A 800 43.01 -33.22 -11.04
N GLU A 801 43.56 -32.99 -9.86
CA GLU A 801 43.84 -34.01 -8.85
C GLU A 801 43.33 -33.52 -7.48
N PHE A 802 42.57 -34.38 -6.79
CA PHE A 802 41.87 -34.08 -5.53
C PHE A 802 42.04 -35.24 -4.55
N ASN A 803 42.28 -34.94 -3.28
CA ASN A 803 42.27 -35.98 -2.24
C ASN A 803 40.83 -36.32 -1.83
N GLN A 804 40.58 -37.56 -1.38
CA GLN A 804 39.30 -37.94 -0.79
C GLN A 804 38.91 -36.97 0.33
N GLY A 805 37.71 -36.40 0.27
CA GLY A 805 37.23 -35.40 1.23
C GLY A 805 37.38 -33.94 0.78
N GLU A 806 38.03 -33.68 -0.37
CA GLU A 806 38.09 -32.35 -0.97
C GLU A 806 36.85 -32.06 -1.84
N ASP A 807 36.51 -30.78 -1.98
CA ASP A 807 35.51 -30.31 -2.93
C ASP A 807 36.13 -30.23 -4.34
N VAL A 808 35.48 -30.89 -5.29
CA VAL A 808 35.74 -30.76 -6.72
C VAL A 808 34.84 -29.67 -7.27
N VAL A 809 35.42 -28.54 -7.68
CA VAL A 809 34.68 -27.43 -8.27
C VAL A 809 34.82 -27.50 -9.78
N LEU A 810 33.69 -27.44 -10.48
CA LEU A 810 33.56 -27.52 -11.92
C LEU A 810 33.11 -26.16 -12.44
N GLN A 811 33.82 -25.61 -13.42
CA GLN A 811 33.53 -24.30 -13.97
C GLN A 811 33.55 -24.36 -15.49
N VAL A 812 32.57 -23.71 -16.11
CA VAL A 812 32.49 -23.61 -17.56
C VAL A 812 31.95 -22.23 -17.95
N THR A 813 32.31 -21.76 -19.15
CA THR A 813 31.77 -20.51 -19.69
C THR A 813 30.80 -20.84 -20.81
N VAL A 814 29.59 -20.32 -20.76
CA VAL A 814 28.56 -20.43 -21.80
C VAL A 814 28.63 -19.16 -22.63
N THR A 815 28.79 -19.32 -23.93
CA THR A 815 28.88 -18.22 -24.89
C THR A 815 27.91 -18.44 -26.05
N ASP A 816 27.58 -17.38 -26.77
CA ASP A 816 26.89 -17.49 -28.05
C ASP A 816 27.85 -17.85 -29.19
N GLU A 817 27.34 -17.99 -30.41
CA GLU A 817 28.12 -18.25 -31.62
C GLU A 817 29.13 -17.14 -31.99
N SER A 818 29.05 -15.98 -31.31
CA SER A 818 29.97 -14.84 -31.46
C SER A 818 30.99 -14.75 -30.32
N ASP A 819 31.13 -15.80 -29.50
CA ASP A 819 31.98 -15.86 -28.30
C ASP A 819 31.58 -14.85 -27.19
N LEU A 820 30.36 -14.30 -27.23
CA LEU A 820 29.87 -13.41 -26.17
C LEU A 820 29.27 -14.24 -25.03
N PRO A 821 29.51 -13.86 -23.75
CA PRO A 821 28.99 -14.61 -22.62
C PRO A 821 27.46 -14.58 -22.54
N ILE A 822 26.84 -15.75 -22.36
CA ILE A 822 25.40 -15.88 -22.11
C ILE A 822 25.18 -15.96 -20.60
N SER A 823 24.60 -14.92 -20.03
CA SER A 823 24.16 -14.90 -18.63
C SER A 823 22.79 -15.57 -18.48
N GLY A 824 22.54 -16.23 -17.36
CA GLY A 824 21.25 -16.89 -17.12
C GLY A 824 21.10 -18.26 -17.80
N ALA A 825 22.13 -18.77 -18.46
CA ALA A 825 22.14 -20.11 -19.02
C ALA A 825 22.25 -21.15 -17.90
N THR A 826 21.31 -22.08 -17.86
CA THR A 826 21.30 -23.21 -16.93
C THR A 826 22.12 -24.35 -17.52
N VAL A 827 23.14 -24.80 -16.80
CA VAL A 827 24.07 -25.84 -17.21
C VAL A 827 23.97 -27.04 -16.27
N THR A 828 23.81 -28.23 -16.83
CA THR A 828 23.80 -29.49 -16.08
C THR A 828 25.10 -30.25 -16.30
N PHE A 829 25.80 -30.57 -15.20
CA PHE A 829 27.03 -31.36 -15.22
C PHE A 829 26.75 -32.82 -14.88
N MET A 830 27.36 -33.74 -15.63
CA MET A 830 27.40 -35.16 -15.28
C MET A 830 28.86 -35.58 -15.06
N ILE A 831 29.10 -36.26 -13.95
CA ILE A 831 30.38 -36.89 -13.62
C ILE A 831 30.20 -38.40 -13.82
N ASP A 832 31.14 -39.02 -14.52
CA ASP A 832 31.19 -40.47 -14.74
C ASP A 832 32.59 -41.03 -14.44
N GLY A 833 32.67 -42.25 -13.92
CA GLY A 833 33.92 -42.83 -13.43
C GLY A 833 33.68 -44.12 -12.63
N ALA A 834 34.35 -44.27 -11.49
CA ALA A 834 34.09 -45.39 -10.58
C ALA A 834 32.66 -45.32 -9.96
N GLU A 835 32.07 -44.13 -9.93
CA GLU A 835 30.65 -43.88 -9.70
C GLU A 835 30.18 -42.75 -10.62
N SER A 836 28.90 -42.75 -10.99
CA SER A 836 28.30 -41.71 -11.83
C SER A 836 27.35 -40.84 -11.02
N ARG A 837 27.37 -39.53 -11.26
CA ARG A 837 26.53 -38.55 -10.56
C ARG A 837 26.19 -37.38 -11.48
N GLU A 838 24.91 -37.04 -11.54
CA GLU A 838 24.45 -35.76 -12.09
C GLU A 838 24.45 -34.71 -10.97
N LEU A 839 24.98 -33.53 -11.25
CA LEU A 839 24.93 -32.40 -10.32
C LEU A 839 23.69 -31.53 -10.60
N ALA A 840 23.24 -30.81 -9.58
CA ALA A 840 22.18 -29.82 -9.75
C ALA A 840 22.57 -28.81 -10.85
N SER A 841 21.59 -28.43 -11.67
CA SER A 841 21.80 -27.44 -12.71
C SER A 841 22.19 -26.10 -12.11
N VAL A 842 23.16 -25.41 -12.73
CA VAL A 842 23.70 -24.14 -12.25
C VAL A 842 23.57 -23.07 -13.31
N VAL A 843 23.32 -21.83 -12.89
CA VAL A 843 23.06 -20.70 -13.78
C VAL A 843 24.33 -19.90 -14.03
N SER A 844 24.60 -19.52 -15.27
CA SER A 844 25.76 -18.71 -15.63
C SER A 844 25.65 -17.24 -15.19
N ASP A 845 26.77 -16.65 -14.79
CA ASP A 845 26.87 -15.24 -14.37
C ASP A 845 26.98 -14.26 -15.56
N GLU A 846 27.27 -12.97 -15.29
CA GLU A 846 27.41 -11.92 -16.32
C GLU A 846 28.55 -12.16 -17.32
N ASN A 847 29.52 -13.02 -16.97
CA ASN A 847 30.62 -13.43 -17.82
C ASN A 847 30.37 -14.81 -18.45
N GLY A 848 29.15 -15.32 -18.38
CA GLY A 848 28.78 -16.63 -18.92
C GLY A 848 29.27 -17.79 -18.04
N ILE A 849 29.81 -17.54 -16.85
CA ILE A 849 30.45 -18.57 -16.04
C ILE A 849 29.39 -19.32 -15.22
N ALA A 850 29.23 -20.61 -15.48
CA ALA A 850 28.44 -21.53 -14.67
C ALA A 850 29.37 -22.42 -13.84
N GLN A 851 29.11 -22.52 -12.52
CA GLN A 851 29.97 -23.22 -11.57
C GLN A 851 29.18 -24.17 -10.68
N ALA A 852 29.59 -25.45 -10.63
CA ALA A 852 29.05 -26.48 -9.74
C ALA A 852 30.13 -27.00 -8.80
N SER A 853 29.75 -27.57 -7.67
CA SER A 853 30.68 -28.20 -6.71
C SER A 853 30.20 -29.58 -6.31
N TRP A 854 31.13 -30.53 -6.26
CA TRP A 854 30.92 -31.88 -5.74
C TRP A 854 31.82 -32.11 -4.53
N SER A 855 31.22 -32.24 -3.35
CA SER A 855 31.94 -32.64 -2.14
C SER A 855 32.17 -34.15 -2.13
N THR A 856 33.44 -34.56 -2.15
CA THR A 856 33.82 -35.96 -2.03
C THR A 856 33.84 -36.41 -0.57
N ASP A 857 33.62 -37.70 -0.32
CA ASP A 857 33.64 -38.26 1.03
C ASP A 857 35.07 -38.63 1.45
N ALA A 858 35.48 -38.23 2.65
CA ALA A 858 36.75 -38.63 3.25
C ALA A 858 36.70 -40.09 3.78
N PRO A 859 37.80 -40.85 3.73
CA PRO A 859 37.88 -42.16 4.38
C PRO A 859 37.80 -42.01 5.90
N ASN A 860 37.28 -43.02 6.60
CA ASN A 860 37.27 -43.00 8.06
C ASN A 860 38.70 -43.09 8.63
N LYS A 861 38.84 -42.93 9.96
CA LYS A 861 40.15 -42.95 10.67
C LYS A 861 41.00 -44.22 10.48
N LYS A 862 40.45 -45.29 9.87
CA LYS A 862 41.16 -46.54 9.53
C LYS A 862 41.47 -46.65 8.03
N GLY A 863 41.23 -45.61 7.24
CA GLY A 863 41.42 -45.61 5.78
C GLY A 863 40.35 -46.39 5.02
N VAL A 864 39.16 -46.62 5.61
CA VAL A 864 38.07 -47.41 5.02
C VAL A 864 36.88 -46.48 4.69
N GLY A 865 36.30 -46.60 3.50
CA GLY A 865 35.24 -45.72 3.00
C GLY A 865 35.78 -44.51 2.23
N GLY A 866 34.92 -43.54 1.92
CA GLY A 866 35.23 -42.37 1.09
C GLY A 866 34.87 -42.56 -0.39
N THR A 867 34.89 -41.46 -1.16
CA THR A 867 34.68 -41.46 -2.62
C THR A 867 35.72 -42.34 -3.31
N ALA A 868 35.32 -43.17 -4.28
CA ALA A 868 36.23 -44.13 -4.89
C ALA A 868 37.46 -43.45 -5.54
N VAL A 869 38.65 -43.98 -5.29
CA VAL A 869 39.90 -43.50 -5.92
C VAL A 869 39.94 -43.96 -7.37
N GLY A 870 40.24 -43.05 -8.28
CA GLY A 870 40.25 -43.34 -9.71
C GLY A 870 40.06 -42.11 -10.58
N GLU A 871 40.05 -42.37 -11.88
CA GLU A 871 39.80 -41.36 -12.90
C GLU A 871 38.29 -41.12 -13.05
N TYR A 872 37.92 -39.85 -13.11
CA TYR A 872 36.56 -39.37 -13.36
C TYR A 872 36.56 -38.42 -14.55
N VAL A 873 35.47 -38.42 -15.30
CA VAL A 873 35.23 -37.54 -16.43
C VAL A 873 33.97 -36.74 -16.15
N VAL A 874 34.08 -35.41 -16.20
CA VAL A 874 32.91 -34.53 -16.23
C VAL A 874 32.56 -34.19 -17.68
N PHE A 875 31.28 -34.15 -18.01
CA PHE A 875 30.77 -33.61 -19.26
C PHE A 875 29.48 -32.82 -19.04
N ILE A 876 29.12 -32.00 -20.03
CA ILE A 876 27.87 -31.22 -20.01
C ILE A 876 26.73 -32.10 -20.52
N ASN A 877 25.70 -32.28 -19.69
CA ASN A 877 24.51 -33.07 -20.00
C ASN A 877 23.33 -32.21 -20.51
N GLY A 878 23.45 -30.89 -20.44
CA GLY A 878 22.50 -29.97 -21.05
C GLY A 878 22.81 -28.51 -20.76
N VAL A 879 22.48 -27.65 -21.71
CA VAL A 879 22.43 -26.19 -21.54
C VAL A 879 21.04 -25.72 -21.92
N THR A 880 20.40 -24.92 -21.09
CA THR A 880 19.14 -24.24 -21.41
C THR A 880 19.29 -22.75 -21.16
N ALA A 881 19.01 -21.94 -22.17
CA ALA A 881 19.04 -20.48 -22.07
C ALA A 881 17.86 -19.90 -22.86
N SER A 882 17.15 -18.94 -22.26
CA SER A 882 15.98 -18.32 -22.90
C SER A 882 16.41 -17.59 -24.17
N GLY A 883 15.79 -17.92 -25.31
CA GLY A 883 16.15 -17.36 -26.62
C GLY A 883 17.31 -18.06 -27.34
N TYR A 884 17.90 -19.10 -26.75
CA TYR A 884 19.00 -19.85 -27.35
C TYR A 884 18.68 -21.34 -27.50
N VAL A 885 19.20 -21.94 -28.57
CA VAL A 885 19.22 -23.39 -28.78
C VAL A 885 20.62 -23.91 -28.45
N TRP A 886 20.73 -24.90 -27.57
CA TRP A 886 22.02 -25.52 -27.27
C TRP A 886 22.61 -26.17 -28.51
N ASP A 887 23.87 -25.87 -28.81
CA ASP A 887 24.61 -26.40 -29.96
C ASP A 887 24.89 -27.91 -29.89
N GLN A 888 24.59 -28.55 -28.75
CA GLN A 888 24.82 -29.97 -28.44
C GLN A 888 26.29 -30.39 -28.55
N ASN A 889 27.23 -29.44 -28.54
CA ASN A 889 28.65 -29.76 -28.50
C ASN A 889 28.98 -30.26 -27.09
N GLN A 890 29.15 -31.58 -26.98
CA GLN A 890 29.52 -32.21 -25.73
C GLN A 890 31.01 -32.01 -25.47
N THR A 891 31.28 -31.23 -24.42
CA THR A 891 32.61 -30.99 -23.88
C THR A 891 32.87 -31.90 -22.68
N SER A 892 34.11 -32.33 -22.49
CA SER A 892 34.46 -33.17 -21.34
C SER A 892 35.84 -32.86 -20.76
N LYS A 893 35.99 -33.13 -19.46
CA LYS A 893 37.24 -32.94 -18.73
C LYS A 893 37.49 -34.08 -17.76
N THR A 894 38.71 -34.63 -17.81
CA THR A 894 39.15 -35.68 -16.89
C THR A 894 39.83 -35.10 -15.66
N PHE A 895 39.51 -35.65 -14.48
CA PHE A 895 40.19 -35.39 -13.21
C PHE A 895 40.34 -36.68 -12.38
N LEU A 896 41.19 -36.65 -11.36
CA LEU A 896 41.57 -37.80 -10.55
C LEU A 896 41.21 -37.56 -9.07
N ILE A 897 40.56 -38.55 -8.46
CA ILE A 897 40.45 -38.64 -6.99
C ILE A 897 41.55 -39.57 -6.49
N VAL A 898 42.40 -39.08 -5.59
CA VAL A 898 43.49 -39.82 -4.93
C VAL A 898 43.22 -39.97 -3.43
N GLN A 899 43.91 -40.92 -2.81
CA GLN A 899 43.74 -41.26 -1.39
C GLN A 899 44.28 -40.17 -0.46
#